data_AF-A0A1K1MBV0-F1
#
_entry.id   AF-A0A1K1MBV0-F1
#
_cell.length_a   1.000
_cell.length_b   1.000
_cell.length_c   1.000
_cell.angle_alpha   90.00
_cell.angle_beta   90.00
_cell.angle_gamma   90.00
#
_symmetry.space_group_name_H-M   'P 1'
#
loop_
_entity.id
_entity.type
_entity.pdbx_description
1 polymer ?
#
loop_
_entity_poly.entity_id
_entity_poly.type
_entity_poly.pdbx_seq_one_letter_code
_entity_poly.pdbx_strand_id
1 'polypeptide(L)'
;MAQNYYTLLKLNVDTFVSDPAELGNRLEAMKQEWNRSNNTDIRSYVSTYYSSGVVKEAFSDPARWRSIYEQAKAETDDAVANYLMLSSGKGFLYEKEIKAIASNKDVCATADYVRRIAAAQGIEVRSDEGRSAQPKAKKASAKLADYEPESKVAFNAAMKQCEKVRCTDIYDFLRKYAELAGISTRTVFSIDTPPNLCANAAEEILSAWKSKKENDEKSAIDTICTVVKKFGVEGDKHSQVNYNKQLIYTRLKSVLDRLWQAMSKADENERILSGEAQMKLVSDLAAVIDDRDKAESILDEFCREKKIHKEMTAIADRAYCPFCSNVFEKPGGKLPDSCPICRRSFIMTCPKCGKRVNYASGDTCCGFDFKIYGKLSRMCEEASGFVNTLSFGYAELLLADVEKQWRGFPEAAPVRETLRQKKDLVGKMVGSLDGHIASREFYAAKSEYERICKAVPGYSDASLEMRIRTAVSEADKLFAQCRSETDTGRKLRLLISIKQIAADCPGVDNALGNIPPSAVTSFEIGAELNSGCVNLRWSSPDPDGTVEFEVRRKAFSRPVSSEDGEFITRTTEKGFSDKTVKEGMAYYYSVFAMRGRAKSKAAVSAEPAVIFPTLKGTPEVACDETMIEVSWKADAGKMTAEVFRSENPMIKRYGDGVKLRGCGVNGFADTGLALGQKYFYNLFFRIDLEGRNYISQPIFISGETVRRGKPVTISAKEKEGAKGRFVLTIEEGIEFAPQVQFYSSESNSIMSGTPTQVGQLTGGFGMKRLGVVPTGTGTFEFSIREGESFYVYPVTVSGSNAVIGGAVYAENFKQVAVRSMRTDGVNLNIELEEWVKGQEMMYVCWRHDGYPTEVGQQGNSKTAVNRLSYQSGGIVIPNIEQKDYYITGFVRTSGEERPVFRTVFGNRKKIDISYGFSYSGLFSKQLKITFTMSEPAPLPEMSLRTMMGAVPMFEGSGAELCVIPPVSEEKKEHVYILSGKLNKNLHGKLFLRSAADKNAYQLMLAHGESNKLTD
;
A
#
# COMPACT_ATOMS: atom_id res chain seq x y z
N MET A 1 -6.54 72.72 34.09
CA MET A 1 -7.41 73.05 35.25
C MET A 1 -7.12 74.50 35.63
N ALA A 2 -8.13 75.29 36.01
CA ALA A 2 -7.91 76.67 36.43
C ALA A 2 -7.10 76.66 37.74
N GLN A 3 -5.95 77.33 37.76
CA GLN A 3 -5.03 77.30 38.89
C GLN A 3 -5.57 78.19 40.03
N ASN A 4 -5.59 77.69 41.27
CA ASN A 4 -6.05 78.45 42.43
C ASN A 4 -5.16 79.70 42.61
N TYR A 5 -5.77 80.87 42.78
CA TYR A 5 -5.02 82.15 42.79
C TYR A 5 -4.12 82.30 44.02
N TYR A 6 -4.46 81.70 45.16
CA TYR A 6 -3.67 81.82 46.39
C TYR A 6 -2.35 81.03 46.26
N THR A 7 -2.40 79.82 45.70
CA THR A 7 -1.21 79.01 45.39
C THR A 7 -0.45 79.53 44.18
N LEU A 8 -1.15 80.10 43.18
CA LEU A 8 -0.53 80.80 42.04
C LEU A 8 0.38 81.95 42.51
N LEU A 9 0.00 82.66 43.56
CA LEU A 9 0.79 83.72 44.18
C LEU A 9 1.87 83.21 45.16
N LYS A 10 1.96 81.88 45.34
CA LYS A 10 2.87 81.20 46.27
C LYS A 10 2.78 81.80 47.68
N LEU A 11 1.56 82.04 48.17
CA LEU A 11 1.30 82.49 49.53
C LEU A 11 1.16 81.28 50.45
N ASN A 12 1.76 81.35 51.64
CA ASN A 12 1.76 80.23 52.56
C ASN A 12 0.36 80.00 53.16
N VAL A 13 -0.12 78.75 53.21
CA VAL A 13 -1.43 78.38 53.73
C VAL A 13 -1.47 78.30 55.25
N ASP A 14 -0.32 78.29 55.91
CA ASP A 14 -0.17 78.31 57.37
C ASP A 14 -0.95 79.49 57.99
N THR A 15 -1.07 80.61 57.28
CA THR A 15 -1.85 81.80 57.67
C THR A 15 -2.60 82.42 56.48
N PHE A 16 -3.77 83.02 56.72
CA PHE A 16 -4.53 83.72 55.68
C PHE A 16 -4.06 85.17 55.51
N VAL A 17 -3.57 85.51 54.31
CA VAL A 17 -3.09 86.85 53.93
C VAL A 17 -4.18 87.59 53.16
N SER A 18 -4.60 88.75 53.67
CA SER A 18 -5.69 89.55 53.09
C SER A 18 -5.40 91.05 52.97
N ASP A 19 -4.18 91.52 53.29
CA ASP A 19 -3.82 92.93 53.11
C ASP A 19 -3.68 93.27 51.61
N PRO A 20 -4.48 94.20 51.06
CA PRO A 20 -4.45 94.53 49.63
C PRO A 20 -3.08 95.01 49.14
N ALA A 21 -2.31 95.71 49.97
CA ALA A 21 -0.99 96.21 49.57
C ALA A 21 0.02 95.06 49.40
N GLU A 22 0.01 94.11 50.33
CA GLU A 22 0.87 92.92 50.30
C GLU A 22 0.52 92.00 49.13
N LEU A 23 -0.78 91.80 48.88
CA LEU A 23 -1.27 91.02 47.74
C LEU A 23 -0.90 91.67 46.40
N GLY A 24 -1.03 93.00 46.30
CA GLY A 24 -0.64 93.75 45.10
C GLY A 24 0.86 93.63 44.80
N ASN A 25 1.70 93.80 45.81
CA ASN A 25 3.16 93.65 45.67
C ASN A 25 3.55 92.22 45.27
N ARG A 26 2.89 91.21 45.86
CA ARG A 26 3.16 89.81 45.52
C ARG A 26 2.80 89.49 44.08
N LEU A 27 1.64 89.97 43.61
CA LEU A 27 1.21 89.80 42.23
C LEU A 27 2.19 90.46 41.24
N GLU A 28 2.75 91.62 41.57
CA GLU A 28 3.76 92.26 40.70
C GLU A 28 5.07 91.47 40.65
N ALA A 29 5.52 90.92 41.78
CA ALA A 29 6.71 90.08 41.83
C ALA A 29 6.53 88.81 40.96
N MET A 30 5.36 88.18 41.06
CA MET A 30 5.04 87.00 40.26
C MET A 30 4.99 87.31 38.76
N LYS A 31 4.43 88.47 38.36
CA LYS A 31 4.43 88.92 36.97
C LYS A 31 5.85 89.05 36.40
N GLN A 32 6.80 89.58 37.18
CA GLN A 32 8.20 89.65 36.75
C GLN A 32 8.82 88.27 36.60
N GLU A 33 8.52 87.34 37.52
CA GLU A 33 8.99 85.95 37.45
C GLU A 33 8.43 85.25 36.20
N TRP A 34 7.14 85.41 35.92
CA TRP A 34 6.47 84.81 34.76
C TRP A 34 7.01 85.35 33.44
N ASN A 35 7.26 86.66 33.32
CA ASN A 35 7.85 87.24 32.11
C ASN A 35 9.27 86.74 31.83
N ARG A 36 10.06 86.50 32.88
CA ARG A 36 11.44 85.99 32.75
C ARG A 36 11.50 84.51 32.38
N SER A 37 10.42 83.76 32.58
CA SER A 37 10.38 82.34 32.20
C SER A 37 10.54 82.18 30.70
N ASN A 38 11.27 81.16 30.25
CA ASN A 38 11.35 80.79 28.82
C ASN A 38 10.23 79.85 28.37
N ASN A 39 9.35 79.44 29.30
CA ASN A 39 8.18 78.63 28.99
C ASN A 39 7.03 79.53 28.52
N THR A 40 6.54 79.26 27.31
CA THR A 40 5.46 80.00 26.64
C THR A 40 4.17 79.99 27.46
N ASP A 41 3.86 78.88 28.14
CA ASP A 41 2.65 78.74 28.95
C ASP A 41 2.74 79.56 30.24
N ILE A 42 3.91 79.63 30.88
CA ILE A 42 4.13 80.48 32.07
C ILE A 42 4.14 81.96 31.68
N ARG A 43 4.71 82.31 30.51
CA ARG A 43 4.57 83.68 29.99
C ARG A 43 3.12 84.05 29.73
N SER A 44 2.30 83.09 29.29
CA SER A 44 0.86 83.29 29.10
C SER A 44 0.13 83.64 30.40
N TYR A 45 0.71 83.36 31.59
CA TYR A 45 0.11 83.76 32.88
C TYR A 45 0.12 85.27 33.08
N VAL A 46 1.08 85.99 32.49
CA VAL A 46 1.08 87.46 32.56
C VAL A 46 -0.11 88.02 31.79
N SER A 47 -0.42 87.52 30.60
CA SER A 47 -1.64 87.94 29.90
C SER A 47 -2.91 87.45 30.60
N THR A 48 -2.89 86.22 31.10
CA THR A 48 -4.09 85.53 31.62
C THR A 48 -4.51 85.97 33.02
N TYR A 49 -3.59 86.25 33.93
CA TYR A 49 -3.89 86.51 35.35
C TYR A 49 -3.50 87.92 35.82
N TYR A 50 -2.47 88.51 35.22
CA TYR A 50 -2.01 89.85 35.58
C TYR A 50 -2.66 90.93 34.70
N SER A 51 -2.44 90.89 33.37
CA SER A 51 -2.89 91.93 32.44
C SER A 51 -4.41 91.92 32.24
N SER A 52 -5.05 90.76 32.39
CA SER A 52 -6.51 90.63 32.40
C SER A 52 -7.17 91.25 33.64
N GLY A 53 -6.42 91.48 34.72
CA GLY A 53 -6.92 92.04 35.98
C GLY A 53 -7.68 91.08 36.88
N VAL A 54 -7.93 89.84 36.45
CA VAL A 54 -8.83 88.89 37.13
C VAL A 54 -8.42 88.56 38.57
N VAL A 55 -7.11 88.55 38.87
CA VAL A 55 -6.63 88.28 40.23
C VAL A 55 -6.80 89.51 41.14
N LYS A 56 -6.64 90.74 40.62
CA LYS A 56 -6.91 91.96 41.39
C LYS A 56 -8.39 92.13 41.69
N GLU A 57 -9.25 91.70 40.78
CA GLU A 57 -10.69 91.68 41.01
C GLU A 57 -11.05 90.69 42.13
N ALA A 58 -10.42 89.50 42.15
CA ALA A 58 -10.60 88.54 43.24
C ALA A 58 -10.14 89.07 44.61
N PHE A 59 -9.09 89.92 44.68
CA PHE A 59 -8.68 90.57 45.93
C PHE A 59 -9.70 91.56 46.48
N SER A 60 -10.50 92.16 45.59
CA SER A 60 -11.40 93.26 45.93
C SER A 60 -12.68 92.77 46.60
N ASP A 61 -12.93 91.47 46.58
CA ASP A 61 -14.04 90.78 47.27
C ASP A 61 -13.48 89.88 48.40
N PRO A 62 -13.55 90.30 49.67
CA PRO A 62 -12.96 89.58 50.80
C PRO A 62 -13.55 88.18 51.01
N ALA A 63 -14.86 87.99 50.74
CA ALA A 63 -15.51 86.70 50.93
C ALA A 63 -15.02 85.70 49.88
N ARG A 64 -14.89 86.17 48.63
CA ARG A 64 -14.34 85.37 47.54
C ARG A 64 -12.88 85.01 47.78
N TRP A 65 -12.06 85.96 48.23
CA TRP A 65 -10.64 85.68 48.53
C TRP A 65 -10.47 84.65 49.64
N ARG A 66 -11.33 84.69 50.66
CA ARG A 66 -11.29 83.73 51.75
C ARG A 66 -11.65 82.31 51.32
N SER A 67 -12.66 82.15 50.47
CA SER A 67 -13.01 80.85 49.90
C SER A 67 -11.86 80.27 49.06
N ILE A 68 -11.15 81.12 48.30
CA ILE A 68 -10.00 80.69 47.49
C ILE A 68 -8.86 80.18 48.39
N TYR A 69 -8.60 80.85 49.53
CA TYR A 69 -7.63 80.39 50.52
C TYR A 69 -7.99 79.05 51.15
N GLU A 70 -9.24 78.86 51.59
CA GLU A 70 -9.64 77.60 52.24
C GLU A 70 -9.50 76.42 51.30
N GLN A 71 -9.84 76.63 50.02
CA GLN A 71 -9.61 75.63 48.98
C GLN A 71 -8.10 75.38 48.77
N ALA A 72 -7.28 76.42 48.73
CA ALA A 72 -5.82 76.28 48.60
C ALA A 72 -5.20 75.52 49.79
N LYS A 73 -5.73 75.72 51.00
CA LYS A 73 -5.28 75.01 52.19
C LYS A 73 -5.63 73.53 52.13
N ALA A 74 -6.87 73.19 51.77
CA ALA A 74 -7.27 71.79 51.60
C ALA A 74 -6.45 71.07 50.52
N GLU A 75 -6.22 71.73 49.38
CA GLU A 75 -5.36 71.22 48.30
C GLU A 75 -3.92 71.00 48.77
N THR A 76 -3.40 71.89 49.63
CA THR A 76 -2.05 71.75 50.21
C THR A 76 -1.99 70.63 51.24
N ASP A 77 -3.00 70.46 52.09
CA ASP A 77 -3.08 69.37 53.06
C ASP A 77 -3.10 68.00 52.35
N ASP A 78 -3.90 67.86 51.29
CA ASP A 78 -3.96 66.65 50.47
C ASP A 78 -2.65 66.39 49.71
N ALA A 79 -2.03 67.44 49.17
CA ALA A 79 -0.74 67.32 48.50
C ALA A 79 0.34 66.85 49.49
N VAL A 80 0.42 67.47 50.67
CA VAL A 80 1.37 67.09 51.72
C VAL A 80 1.11 65.65 52.19
N ALA A 81 -0.15 65.26 52.41
CA ALA A 81 -0.51 63.90 52.76
C ALA A 81 -0.10 62.89 51.68
N ASN A 82 -0.31 63.19 50.40
CA ASN A 82 0.13 62.35 49.29
C ASN A 82 1.66 62.26 49.20
N TYR A 83 2.37 63.37 49.36
CA TYR A 83 3.85 63.37 49.41
C TYR A 83 4.36 62.51 50.56
N LEU A 84 3.74 62.61 51.75
CA LEU A 84 4.08 61.79 52.91
C LEU A 84 3.75 60.32 52.67
N MET A 85 2.60 60.00 52.05
CA MET A 85 2.22 58.63 51.71
C MET A 85 3.18 57.98 50.70
N LEU A 86 3.57 58.72 49.66
CA LEU A 86 4.53 58.27 48.65
C LEU A 86 5.95 58.11 49.22
N SER A 87 6.34 58.99 50.16
CA SER A 87 7.69 58.98 50.72
C SER A 87 7.84 57.98 51.88
N SER A 88 6.76 57.68 52.62
CA SER A 88 6.81 56.92 53.88
C SER A 88 6.50 55.43 53.74
N GLY A 89 6.65 54.82 52.55
CA GLY A 89 6.41 53.39 52.33
C GLY A 89 7.19 52.40 53.24
N LYS A 90 8.03 52.90 54.15
CA LYS A 90 8.79 52.17 55.17
C LYS A 90 8.38 52.47 56.63
N GLY A 91 7.40 53.35 56.88
CA GLY A 91 6.88 53.70 58.21
C GLY A 91 7.63 54.81 58.98
N PHE A 92 8.69 55.39 58.42
CA PHE A 92 9.37 56.57 58.95
C PHE A 92 9.99 57.41 57.81
N LEU A 93 10.31 58.67 58.09
CA LEU A 93 11.02 59.61 57.19
C LEU A 93 12.25 60.21 57.88
N TYR A 94 13.15 60.85 57.14
CA TYR A 94 14.27 61.59 57.72
C TYR A 94 14.05 63.11 57.74
N GLU A 95 14.73 63.82 58.64
CA GLU A 95 14.52 65.25 58.85
C GLU A 95 14.80 66.11 57.60
N LYS A 96 15.75 65.70 56.74
CA LYS A 96 15.98 66.41 55.47
C LYS A 96 14.79 66.27 54.50
N GLU A 97 14.01 65.20 54.62
CA GLU A 97 12.90 64.88 53.72
C GLU A 97 11.67 65.71 54.10
N ILE A 98 11.38 65.89 55.40
CA ILE A 98 10.36 66.84 55.87
C ILE A 98 10.67 68.26 55.38
N LYS A 99 11.94 68.67 55.47
CA LYS A 99 12.37 69.99 54.97
C LYS A 99 12.31 70.07 53.44
N ALA A 100 12.60 68.99 52.72
CA ALA A 100 12.48 68.96 51.27
C ALA A 100 11.01 69.07 50.82
N ILE A 101 10.08 68.40 51.51
CA ILE A 101 8.64 68.49 51.22
C ILE A 101 8.15 69.93 51.44
N ALA A 102 8.49 70.56 52.57
CA ALA A 102 8.12 71.95 52.83
C ALA A 102 8.86 72.98 51.95
N SER A 103 9.99 72.59 51.35
CA SER A 103 10.73 73.44 50.40
C SER A 103 10.29 73.19 48.95
N ASN A 104 9.39 72.24 48.70
CA ASN A 104 8.82 72.03 47.38
C ASN A 104 7.96 73.26 47.02
N LYS A 105 8.21 73.84 45.84
CA LYS A 105 7.62 75.10 45.42
C LYS A 105 6.10 75.05 45.31
N ASP A 106 5.52 73.86 45.23
CA ASP A 106 4.07 73.63 45.14
C ASP A 106 3.42 73.32 46.50
N VAL A 107 4.22 73.12 47.56
CA VAL A 107 3.76 72.98 48.95
C VAL A 107 3.91 74.34 49.61
N CYS A 108 2.85 75.13 49.60
CA CYS A 108 2.85 76.46 50.20
C CYS A 108 2.70 76.37 51.74
N ALA A 109 3.50 75.57 52.44
CA ALA A 109 3.42 75.36 53.89
C ALA A 109 4.80 75.23 54.54
N THR A 110 4.93 75.48 55.84
CA THR A 110 6.23 75.34 56.53
C THR A 110 6.57 73.89 56.89
N ALA A 111 7.86 73.62 57.18
CA ALA A 111 8.33 72.31 57.64
C ALA A 111 7.64 71.84 58.94
N ASP A 112 7.28 72.77 59.83
CA ASP A 112 6.53 72.47 61.05
C ASP A 112 5.08 72.10 60.75
N TYR A 113 4.49 72.70 59.70
CA TYR A 113 3.16 72.34 59.23
C TYR A 113 3.15 70.92 58.64
N VAL A 114 4.12 70.60 57.77
CA VAL A 114 4.30 69.25 57.20
C VAL A 114 4.58 68.22 58.29
N ARG A 115 5.39 68.56 59.30
CA ARG A 115 5.68 67.65 60.43
C ARG A 115 4.44 67.32 61.24
N ARG A 116 3.54 68.29 61.45
CA ARG A 116 2.26 68.05 62.15
C ARG A 116 1.36 67.09 61.37
N ILE A 117 1.29 67.24 60.04
CA ILE A 117 0.52 66.32 59.19
C ILE A 117 1.14 64.91 59.20
N ALA A 118 2.46 64.79 59.13
CA ALA A 118 3.16 63.50 59.22
C ALA A 118 2.92 62.79 60.56
N ALA A 119 2.99 63.54 61.67
CA ALA A 119 2.71 63.00 63.00
C ALA A 119 1.26 62.55 63.16
N ALA A 120 0.30 63.29 62.59
CA ALA A 120 -1.11 62.91 62.60
C ALA A 120 -1.39 61.60 61.83
N GLN A 121 -0.56 61.26 60.84
CA GLN A 121 -0.63 60.00 60.09
C GLN A 121 0.23 58.86 60.67
N GLY A 122 0.84 59.07 61.85
CA GLY A 122 1.60 58.02 62.55
C GLY A 122 2.98 57.71 61.95
N ILE A 123 3.55 58.60 61.15
CA ILE A 123 4.87 58.42 60.51
C ILE A 123 5.96 59.00 61.42
N GLU A 124 6.95 58.17 61.80
CA GLU A 124 8.08 58.58 62.67
C GLU A 124 9.16 59.34 61.87
N VAL A 125 9.88 60.31 62.46
CA VAL A 125 10.97 61.04 61.77
C VAL A 125 12.35 60.79 62.43
N ARG A 126 13.37 60.40 61.66
CA ARG A 126 14.72 59.99 62.11
C ARG A 126 15.87 60.84 61.50
N SER A 127 17.13 60.62 61.90
CA SER A 127 18.33 61.35 61.40
C SER A 127 19.25 60.50 60.50
N ASP A 128 19.88 61.16 59.52
CA ASP A 128 20.44 60.57 58.28
C ASP A 128 21.94 60.21 58.33
N GLU A 129 22.34 58.92 58.31
CA GLU A 129 23.69 58.49 57.85
C GLU A 129 23.69 57.11 57.16
N GLY A 130 24.24 57.04 55.93
CA GLY A 130 24.61 55.78 55.24
C GLY A 130 24.28 55.69 53.72
N ARG A 131 25.21 56.13 52.85
CA ARG A 131 25.18 55.96 51.37
C ARG A 131 26.46 55.25 50.89
N SER A 132 26.38 54.41 49.84
CA SER A 132 27.52 54.04 48.98
C SER A 132 27.13 53.73 47.52
N ALA A 133 28.13 53.71 46.64
CA ALA A 133 28.13 54.09 45.21
C ALA A 133 27.76 53.01 44.13
N GLN A 134 27.56 53.51 42.90
CA GLN A 134 27.21 52.83 41.63
C GLN A 134 28.33 51.95 41.01
N PRO A 135 28.00 50.94 40.18
CA PRO A 135 28.92 50.33 39.20
C PRO A 135 28.91 51.05 37.83
N LYS A 136 30.07 50.98 37.14
CA LYS A 136 30.37 51.58 35.82
C LYS A 136 29.78 50.80 34.63
N ALA A 137 29.48 51.54 33.56
CA ALA A 137 29.00 51.07 32.25
C ALA A 137 29.98 50.17 31.48
N LYS A 138 29.45 49.17 30.75
CA LYS A 138 30.10 48.46 29.65
C LYS A 138 29.56 48.95 28.29
N LYS A 139 30.44 48.88 27.28
CA LYS A 139 30.39 49.47 25.93
C LYS A 139 29.29 48.92 25.00
N ALA A 140 28.90 49.78 24.05
CA ALA A 140 27.98 49.64 22.91
C ALA A 140 26.48 49.79 23.26
N SER A 141 26.00 51.03 23.41
CA SER A 141 24.58 51.32 23.62
C SER A 141 23.83 51.35 22.29
N ALA A 142 23.05 50.31 21.99
CA ALA A 142 22.10 50.34 20.89
C ALA A 142 21.07 51.46 21.10
N LYS A 143 20.73 52.19 20.03
CA LYS A 143 19.76 53.29 20.01
C LYS A 143 18.68 53.03 18.96
N LEU A 144 17.52 53.70 19.07
CA LEU A 144 16.46 53.59 18.07
C LEU A 144 16.95 53.96 16.66
N ALA A 145 17.86 54.93 16.54
CA ALA A 145 18.45 55.37 15.29
C ALA A 145 19.24 54.26 14.56
N ASP A 146 19.78 53.27 15.28
CA ASP A 146 20.55 52.17 14.67
C ASP A 146 19.68 51.25 13.79
N TYR A 147 18.35 51.32 13.97
CA TYR A 147 17.35 50.57 13.23
C TYR A 147 16.66 51.42 12.15
N GLU A 148 16.92 52.72 12.05
CA GLU A 148 16.29 53.57 11.04
C GLU A 148 16.82 53.23 9.63
N PRO A 149 15.93 52.98 8.65
CA PRO A 149 16.38 52.61 7.32
C PRO A 149 16.66 53.82 6.43
N GLU A 150 17.63 53.67 5.53
CA GLU A 150 18.07 54.72 4.62
C GLU A 150 16.97 55.23 3.68
N SER A 151 15.98 54.40 3.32
CA SER A 151 14.89 54.73 2.38
C SER A 151 13.49 54.74 3.01
N LYS A 152 13.37 55.28 4.23
CA LYS A 152 12.09 55.38 4.98
C LYS A 152 10.91 55.91 4.16
N VAL A 153 11.11 56.94 3.33
CA VAL A 153 10.04 57.55 2.50
C VAL A 153 9.52 56.57 1.45
N ALA A 154 10.41 55.85 0.76
CA ALA A 154 10.04 54.90 -0.28
C ALA A 154 9.31 53.67 0.30
N PHE A 155 9.78 53.15 1.43
CA PHE A 155 9.10 52.05 2.11
C PHE A 155 7.73 52.45 2.67
N ASN A 156 7.59 53.65 3.25
CA ASN A 156 6.28 54.15 3.68
C ASN A 156 5.30 54.32 2.50
N ALA A 157 5.79 54.75 1.34
CA ALA A 157 4.97 54.83 0.13
C ALA A 157 4.53 53.44 -0.35
N ALA A 158 5.41 52.45 -0.34
CA ALA A 158 5.08 51.07 -0.69
C ALA A 158 4.09 50.43 0.29
N MET A 159 4.26 50.66 1.60
CA MET A 159 3.33 50.19 2.64
C MET A 159 1.92 50.77 2.45
N LYS A 160 1.80 52.07 2.10
CA LYS A 160 0.50 52.67 1.75
C LYS A 160 -0.15 52.02 0.53
N GLN A 161 0.63 51.57 -0.46
CA GLN A 161 0.06 50.83 -1.58
C GLN A 161 -0.35 49.42 -1.15
N CYS A 162 0.38 48.76 -0.25
CA CYS A 162 0.00 47.46 0.32
C CYS A 162 -1.39 47.55 0.97
N GLU A 163 -1.68 48.61 1.72
CA GLU A 163 -2.99 48.85 2.33
C GLU A 163 -4.13 48.91 1.29
N LYS A 164 -3.91 49.57 0.14
CA LYS A 164 -4.91 49.64 -0.94
C LYS A 164 -5.26 48.27 -1.52
N VAL A 165 -4.26 47.39 -1.62
CA VAL A 165 -4.44 46.00 -2.07
C VAL A 165 -4.73 45.03 -0.92
N ARG A 166 -5.08 45.57 0.26
CA ARG A 166 -5.44 44.83 1.47
C ARG A 166 -4.35 43.85 1.94
N CYS A 167 -3.10 44.27 1.84
CA CYS A 167 -1.92 43.55 2.34
C CYS A 167 -1.32 44.32 3.51
N THR A 168 -0.89 43.62 4.57
CA THR A 168 -0.35 44.27 5.77
C THR A 168 1.06 44.81 5.59
N ASP A 169 1.84 44.17 4.71
CA ASP A 169 3.21 44.52 4.39
C ASP A 169 3.62 43.93 3.02
N ILE A 170 4.87 44.15 2.62
CA ILE A 170 5.40 43.68 1.33
C ILE A 170 5.49 42.15 1.28
N TYR A 171 5.76 41.47 2.40
CA TYR A 171 5.82 40.01 2.41
C TYR A 171 4.44 39.39 2.24
N ASP A 172 3.42 40.00 2.84
CA ASP A 172 2.02 39.66 2.64
C ASP A 172 1.56 39.87 1.19
N PHE A 173 1.97 40.99 0.60
CA PHE A 173 1.79 41.26 -0.82
C PHE A 173 2.41 40.16 -1.71
N LEU A 174 3.67 39.79 -1.46
CA LEU A 174 4.35 38.76 -2.24
C LEU A 174 3.65 37.40 -2.12
N ARG A 175 3.18 37.02 -0.93
CA ARG A 175 2.44 35.75 -0.74
C ARG A 175 1.14 35.73 -1.54
N LYS A 176 0.34 36.80 -1.44
CA LYS A 176 -0.96 36.91 -2.10
C LYS A 176 -0.84 36.94 -3.62
N TYR A 177 0.03 37.82 -4.14
CA TYR A 177 0.09 38.05 -5.59
C TYR A 177 0.92 36.99 -6.32
N ALA A 178 1.84 36.29 -5.66
CA ALA A 178 2.48 35.12 -6.26
C ALA A 178 1.48 33.96 -6.46
N GLU A 179 0.59 33.73 -5.50
CA GLU A 179 -0.47 32.72 -5.61
C GLU A 179 -1.47 33.07 -6.72
N LEU A 180 -1.93 34.32 -6.78
CA LEU A 180 -2.82 34.80 -7.85
C LEU A 180 -2.18 34.75 -9.25
N ALA A 181 -0.86 34.87 -9.33
CA ALA A 181 -0.10 34.73 -10.56
C ALA A 181 0.15 33.26 -10.97
N GLY A 182 -0.30 32.28 -10.18
CA GLY A 182 -0.08 30.85 -10.44
C GLY A 182 1.38 30.43 -10.25
N ILE A 183 2.17 31.22 -9.53
CA ILE A 183 3.57 30.93 -9.26
C ILE A 183 3.61 29.92 -8.12
N SER A 184 4.16 28.73 -8.39
CA SER A 184 4.37 27.71 -7.36
C SER A 184 5.42 28.18 -6.36
N THR A 185 5.02 28.90 -5.32
CA THR A 185 5.92 29.37 -4.28
C THR A 185 6.31 28.22 -3.36
N ARG A 186 7.56 27.77 -3.46
CA ARG A 186 8.18 26.87 -2.46
C ARG A 186 8.65 27.62 -1.20
N THR A 187 8.39 28.92 -1.14
CA THR A 187 8.95 29.84 -0.14
C THR A 187 7.82 30.62 0.50
N VAL A 188 7.79 30.62 1.83
CA VAL A 188 6.93 31.53 2.60
C VAL A 188 7.69 32.85 2.70
N PHE A 189 7.25 33.88 1.96
CA PHE A 189 7.91 35.18 2.01
C PHE A 189 7.82 35.77 3.43
N SER A 190 8.97 36.13 3.98
CA SER A 190 9.15 36.63 5.35
C SER A 190 10.44 37.45 5.46
N ILE A 191 10.68 38.01 6.65
CA ILE A 191 11.92 38.74 6.98
C ILE A 191 13.20 37.94 6.72
N ASP A 192 13.12 36.61 6.80
CA ASP A 192 14.24 35.66 6.64
C ASP A 192 14.39 35.16 5.19
N THR A 193 13.49 35.55 4.28
CA THR A 193 13.55 35.08 2.90
C THR A 193 14.77 35.64 2.18
N PRO A 194 15.55 34.84 1.43
CA PRO A 194 16.65 35.34 0.62
C PRO A 194 16.22 36.49 -0.31
N PRO A 195 16.97 37.62 -0.37
CA PRO A 195 16.54 38.83 -1.08
C PRO A 195 16.30 38.63 -2.58
N ASN A 196 17.07 37.73 -3.19
CA ASN A 196 16.93 37.33 -4.59
C ASN A 196 15.60 36.61 -4.86
N LEU A 197 15.10 35.82 -3.92
CA LEU A 197 13.80 35.14 -4.08
C LEU A 197 12.64 36.14 -4.04
N CYS A 198 12.72 37.15 -3.17
CA CYS A 198 11.74 38.25 -3.15
C CYS A 198 11.77 39.05 -4.47
N ALA A 199 12.96 39.39 -4.96
CA ALA A 199 13.13 40.12 -6.21
C ALA A 199 12.56 39.34 -7.41
N ASN A 200 12.89 38.04 -7.53
CA ASN A 200 12.39 37.19 -8.61
C ASN A 200 10.86 37.06 -8.57
N ALA A 201 10.28 36.88 -7.39
CA ALA A 201 8.83 36.80 -7.25
C ALA A 201 8.14 38.09 -7.71
N ALA A 202 8.71 39.27 -7.39
CA ALA A 202 8.19 40.53 -7.88
C ALA A 202 8.27 40.66 -9.42
N GLU A 203 9.31 40.12 -10.06
CA GLU A 203 9.41 40.09 -11.52
C GLU A 203 8.36 39.19 -12.17
N GLU A 204 8.14 38.00 -11.61
CA GLU A 204 7.14 37.07 -12.10
C GLU A 204 5.72 37.61 -11.92
N ILE A 205 5.43 38.26 -10.78
CA ILE A 205 4.16 38.96 -10.54
C ILE A 205 3.96 40.06 -11.60
N LEU A 206 4.96 40.90 -11.85
CA LEU A 206 4.88 41.94 -12.90
C LEU A 206 4.61 41.33 -14.30
N SER A 207 5.26 40.22 -14.62
CA SER A 207 5.06 39.51 -15.89
C SER A 207 3.62 39.01 -16.03
N ALA A 208 3.10 38.33 -15.00
CA ALA A 208 1.74 37.79 -14.98
C ALA A 208 0.66 38.90 -15.05
N TRP A 209 0.97 40.09 -14.55
CA TRP A 209 0.04 41.22 -14.49
C TRP A 209 0.17 42.22 -15.65
N LYS A 210 1.13 42.01 -16.56
CA LYS A 210 1.40 42.89 -17.70
C LYS A 210 0.19 43.09 -18.64
N SER A 211 -0.57 42.02 -18.89
CA SER A 211 -1.72 42.01 -19.81
C SER A 211 -3.05 42.40 -19.15
N LYS A 212 -3.07 42.68 -17.84
CA LYS A 212 -4.27 43.07 -17.11
C LYS A 212 -4.65 44.53 -17.42
N LYS A 213 -5.97 44.81 -17.39
CA LYS A 213 -6.53 46.15 -17.62
C LYS A 213 -5.99 47.14 -16.58
N GLU A 214 -5.67 48.35 -17.02
CA GLU A 214 -5.20 49.42 -16.15
C GLU A 214 -6.27 49.84 -15.13
N ASN A 215 -5.93 49.78 -13.84
CA ASN A 215 -6.77 50.17 -12.72
C ASN A 215 -5.91 50.49 -11.47
N ASP A 216 -6.55 51.00 -10.41
CA ASP A 216 -5.87 51.38 -9.16
C ASP A 216 -5.11 50.21 -8.50
N GLU A 217 -5.60 48.98 -8.65
CA GLU A 217 -4.97 47.77 -8.13
C GLU A 217 -3.66 47.47 -8.86
N LYS A 218 -3.67 47.51 -10.20
CA LYS A 218 -2.47 47.29 -11.02
C LYS A 218 -1.39 48.33 -10.75
N SER A 219 -1.78 49.61 -10.62
CA SER A 219 -0.84 50.68 -10.29
C SER A 219 -0.18 50.50 -8.91
N ALA A 220 -0.94 49.99 -7.93
CA ALA A 220 -0.41 49.65 -6.62
C ALA A 220 0.60 48.48 -6.70
N ILE A 221 0.27 47.42 -7.44
CA ILE A 221 1.15 46.26 -7.70
C ILE A 221 2.47 46.70 -8.33
N ASP A 222 2.41 47.51 -9.39
CA ASP A 222 3.61 47.99 -10.11
C ASP A 222 4.54 48.78 -9.19
N THR A 223 3.96 49.65 -8.35
CA THR A 223 4.69 50.46 -7.38
C THR A 223 5.40 49.58 -6.34
N ILE A 224 4.71 48.58 -5.79
CA ILE A 224 5.28 47.69 -4.77
C ILE A 224 6.38 46.83 -5.39
N CYS A 225 6.13 46.18 -6.53
CA CYS A 225 7.11 45.34 -7.21
C CYS A 225 8.37 46.12 -7.62
N THR A 226 8.25 47.39 -8.02
CA THR A 226 9.40 48.25 -8.35
C THR A 226 10.35 48.43 -7.16
N VAL A 227 9.82 48.51 -5.95
CA VAL A 227 10.63 48.57 -4.72
C VAL A 227 11.23 47.20 -4.42
N VAL A 228 10.45 46.12 -4.53
CA VAL A 228 10.90 44.75 -4.22
C VAL A 228 11.99 44.24 -5.16
N LYS A 229 11.97 44.60 -6.44
CA LYS A 229 13.02 44.21 -7.41
C LYS A 229 14.43 44.61 -6.95
N LYS A 230 14.55 45.65 -6.13
CA LYS A 230 15.84 46.13 -5.59
C LYS A 230 16.30 45.38 -4.35
N PHE A 231 15.50 44.45 -3.82
CA PHE A 231 15.85 43.70 -2.60
C PHE A 231 17.15 42.92 -2.75
N GLY A 232 17.39 42.33 -3.93
CA GLY A 232 18.58 41.55 -4.26
C GLY A 232 19.83 42.36 -4.65
N VAL A 233 19.74 43.70 -4.70
CA VAL A 233 20.87 44.55 -5.09
C VAL A 233 21.68 44.90 -3.86
N GLU A 234 22.89 44.33 -3.76
CA GLU A 234 23.80 44.57 -2.64
C GLU A 234 24.19 46.06 -2.57
N GLY A 235 24.07 46.66 -1.38
CA GLY A 235 24.34 48.09 -1.16
C GLY A 235 23.25 49.06 -1.62
N ASP A 236 22.12 48.61 -2.19
CA ASP A 236 21.00 49.52 -2.52
C ASP A 236 20.27 49.97 -1.24
N LYS A 237 19.91 51.25 -1.20
CA LYS A 237 19.13 51.85 -0.11
C LYS A 237 17.72 51.27 0.04
N HIS A 238 17.19 50.58 -0.98
CA HIS A 238 15.93 49.82 -1.00
C HIS A 238 16.14 48.30 -0.83
N SER A 239 17.34 47.87 -0.44
CA SER A 239 17.62 46.46 -0.15
C SER A 239 16.66 45.88 0.89
N GLN A 240 16.50 44.56 0.86
CA GLN A 240 15.64 43.87 1.82
C GLN A 240 16.09 44.09 3.26
N VAL A 241 17.40 44.17 3.51
CA VAL A 241 17.96 44.46 4.83
C VAL A 241 17.44 45.80 5.35
N ASN A 242 17.40 46.83 4.51
CA ASN A 242 16.83 48.13 4.86
C ASN A 242 15.30 48.09 5.01
N TYR A 243 14.58 47.26 4.25
CA TYR A 243 13.15 47.06 4.48
C TYR A 243 12.86 46.34 5.82
N ASN A 244 13.64 45.33 6.15
CA ASN A 244 13.55 44.61 7.43
C ASN A 244 13.81 45.55 8.60
N LYS A 245 14.80 46.44 8.48
CA LYS A 245 15.03 47.54 9.42
C LYS A 245 13.80 48.44 9.55
N GLN A 246 13.12 48.80 8.45
CA GLN A 246 11.87 49.59 8.51
C GLN A 246 10.78 48.92 9.35
N LEU A 247 10.57 47.61 9.19
CA LEU A 247 9.57 46.86 9.95
C LEU A 247 9.88 46.85 11.46
N ILE A 248 11.16 46.61 11.80
CA ILE A 248 11.65 46.63 13.19
C ILE A 248 11.54 48.04 13.78
N TYR A 249 12.05 49.06 13.07
CA TYR A 249 12.01 50.46 13.48
C TYR A 249 10.59 50.95 13.75
N THR A 250 9.64 50.64 12.86
CA THR A 250 8.24 51.07 13.01
C THR A 250 7.61 50.47 14.27
N ARG A 251 7.90 49.20 14.59
CA ARG A 251 7.41 48.53 15.80
C ARG A 251 8.06 49.08 17.07
N LEU A 252 9.39 49.23 17.10
CA LEU A 252 10.11 49.83 18.23
C LEU A 252 9.63 51.25 18.51
N LYS A 253 9.53 52.07 17.45
CA LYS A 253 9.04 53.45 17.53
C LYS A 253 7.61 53.50 18.04
N SER A 254 6.73 52.58 17.65
CA SER A 254 5.35 52.53 18.18
C SER A 254 5.32 52.29 19.70
N VAL A 255 6.15 51.38 20.23
CA VAL A 255 6.25 51.13 21.69
C VAL A 255 6.73 52.38 22.41
N LEU A 256 7.79 53.00 21.91
CA LEU A 256 8.40 54.20 22.51
C LEU A 256 7.51 55.45 22.37
N ASP A 257 6.81 55.61 21.26
CA ASP A 257 5.85 56.70 21.04
C ASP A 257 4.68 56.59 22.03
N ARG A 258 4.20 55.37 22.34
CA ARG A 258 3.17 55.17 23.39
C ARG A 258 3.67 55.56 24.78
N LEU A 259 4.91 55.18 25.12
CA LEU A 259 5.55 55.63 26.35
C LEU A 259 5.63 57.16 26.38
N TRP A 260 6.10 57.76 25.30
CA TRP A 260 6.21 59.22 25.23
C TRP A 260 4.86 59.93 25.30
N GLN A 261 3.82 59.42 24.65
CA GLN A 261 2.46 59.95 24.76
C GLN A 261 1.93 59.94 26.20
N ALA A 262 2.33 58.94 27.00
CA ALA A 262 2.00 58.88 28.42
C ALA A 262 2.84 59.88 29.24
N MET A 263 4.15 59.95 28.98
CA MET A 263 5.11 60.73 29.79
C MET A 263 5.20 62.22 29.41
N SER A 264 4.84 62.61 28.19
CA SER A 264 4.95 63.99 27.71
C SER A 264 3.95 64.94 28.37
N LYS A 265 2.94 64.39 29.07
CA LYS A 265 1.93 65.16 29.82
C LYS A 265 2.40 65.57 31.22
N ALA A 266 3.51 65.00 31.70
CA ALA A 266 4.14 65.34 32.97
C ALA A 266 5.32 66.31 32.77
N ASP A 267 5.53 67.18 33.77
CA ASP A 267 6.68 68.10 33.79
C ASP A 267 8.02 67.34 33.82
N GLU A 268 9.08 67.94 33.26
CA GLU A 268 10.36 67.24 33.02
C GLU A 268 10.96 66.58 34.27
N ASN A 269 10.77 67.16 35.46
CA ASN A 269 11.30 66.65 36.72
C ASN A 269 10.44 65.53 37.34
N GLU A 270 9.21 65.32 36.83
CA GLU A 270 8.24 64.34 37.34
C GLU A 270 8.12 63.11 36.45
N ARG A 271 8.85 63.07 35.32
CA ARG A 271 8.86 61.93 34.40
C ARG A 271 9.60 60.75 35.02
N ILE A 272 8.93 59.99 35.88
CA ILE A 272 9.50 58.82 36.54
C ILE A 272 8.92 57.54 35.91
N LEU A 273 9.81 56.66 35.44
CA LEU A 273 9.47 55.33 34.98
C LEU A 273 9.68 54.34 36.14
N SER A 274 8.59 53.73 36.63
CA SER A 274 8.65 52.74 37.70
C SER A 274 9.40 51.48 37.28
N GLY A 275 9.93 50.74 38.25
CA GLY A 275 10.64 49.49 37.99
C GLY A 275 9.78 48.46 37.21
N GLU A 276 8.48 48.36 37.53
CA GLU A 276 7.53 47.48 36.84
C GLU A 276 7.27 47.90 35.40
N ALA A 277 7.06 49.21 35.16
CA ALA A 277 6.86 49.74 33.82
C ALA A 277 8.12 49.58 32.95
N GLN A 278 9.31 49.80 33.52
CA GLN A 278 10.58 49.55 32.86
C GLN A 278 10.69 48.08 32.43
N MET A 279 10.44 47.14 33.34
CA MET A 279 10.52 45.70 33.03
C MET A 279 9.56 45.29 31.90
N LYS A 280 8.34 45.84 31.89
CA LYS A 280 7.35 45.60 30.84
C LYS A 280 7.80 46.18 29.51
N LEU A 281 8.28 47.42 29.48
CA LEU A 281 8.75 48.07 28.24
C LEU A 281 9.97 47.39 27.65
N VAL A 282 10.94 46.97 28.49
CA VAL A 282 12.07 46.15 28.03
C VAL A 282 11.57 44.84 27.44
N SER A 283 10.55 44.22 28.03
CA SER A 283 9.92 43.01 27.46
C SER A 283 9.26 43.27 26.10
N ASP A 284 8.48 44.35 25.98
CA ASP A 284 7.80 44.74 24.74
C ASP A 284 8.81 45.07 23.62
N LEU A 285 9.91 45.75 23.94
CA LEU A 285 11.00 46.05 23.01
C LEU A 285 11.80 44.80 22.64
N ALA A 286 12.12 43.95 23.62
CA ALA A 286 12.82 42.69 23.41
C ALA A 286 12.00 41.73 22.53
N ALA A 287 10.67 41.76 22.60
CA ALA A 287 9.82 40.99 21.69
C ALA A 287 9.99 41.39 20.21
N VAL A 288 10.42 42.63 19.93
CA VAL A 288 10.65 43.13 18.57
C VAL A 288 12.04 42.75 18.03
N ILE A 289 13.10 42.91 18.84
CA ILE A 289 14.50 42.73 18.38
C ILE A 289 15.18 41.45 18.88
N ASP A 290 14.49 40.66 19.70
CA ASP A 290 14.98 39.40 20.27
C ASP A 290 16.34 39.52 21.00
N ASP A 291 16.61 40.70 21.57
CA ASP A 291 17.84 41.03 22.28
C ASP A 291 17.49 41.98 23.43
N ARG A 292 17.47 41.43 24.66
CA ARG A 292 17.03 42.16 25.85
C ARG A 292 18.03 43.24 26.25
N ASP A 293 19.34 42.99 26.09
CA ASP A 293 20.39 43.94 26.44
C ASP A 293 20.32 45.17 25.52
N LYS A 294 20.08 44.93 24.22
CA LYS A 294 19.82 46.03 23.27
C LYS A 294 18.49 46.72 23.57
N ALA A 295 17.44 45.99 23.96
CA ALA A 295 16.14 46.57 24.29
C ALA A 295 16.22 47.50 25.51
N GLU A 296 16.95 47.08 26.54
CA GLU A 296 17.25 47.90 27.71
C GLU A 296 18.09 49.11 27.32
N SER A 297 19.12 48.94 26.48
CA SER A 297 19.89 50.07 25.97
C SER A 297 19.06 51.08 25.17
N ILE A 298 18.14 50.62 24.31
CA ILE A 298 17.26 51.49 23.52
C ILE A 298 16.30 52.25 24.43
N LEU A 299 15.73 51.59 25.44
CA LEU A 299 14.87 52.24 26.44
C LEU A 299 15.67 53.27 27.25
N ASP A 300 16.88 52.93 27.65
CA ASP A 300 17.75 53.80 28.43
C ASP A 300 18.16 55.05 27.66
N GLU A 301 18.52 54.89 26.39
CA GLU A 301 18.79 55.99 25.49
C GLU A 301 17.55 56.87 25.32
N PHE A 302 16.39 56.26 25.06
CA PHE A 302 15.15 56.99 24.85
C PHE A 302 14.73 57.76 26.10
N CYS A 303 14.79 57.13 27.28
CA CYS A 303 14.54 57.77 28.56
C CYS A 303 15.53 58.92 28.79
N ARG A 304 16.81 58.74 28.46
CA ARG A 304 17.81 59.81 28.58
C ARG A 304 17.51 60.99 27.64
N GLU A 305 17.22 60.72 26.37
CA GLU A 305 16.86 61.75 25.37
C GLU A 305 15.58 62.51 25.75
N LYS A 306 14.59 61.81 26.33
CA LYS A 306 13.30 62.38 26.73
C LYS A 306 13.25 62.89 28.18
N LYS A 307 14.38 62.84 28.89
CA LYS A 307 14.54 63.20 30.31
C LYS A 307 13.53 62.47 31.22
N ILE A 308 13.46 61.15 31.10
CA ILE A 308 12.65 60.27 31.93
C ILE A 308 13.59 59.60 32.95
N HIS A 309 13.37 59.84 34.24
CA HIS A 309 14.10 59.25 35.35
C HIS A 309 13.62 57.83 35.64
N LYS A 310 14.52 56.87 35.84
CA LYS A 310 14.16 55.47 36.18
C LYS A 310 14.28 55.24 37.68
N GLU A 311 13.29 54.58 38.28
CA GLU A 311 13.31 54.16 39.67
C GLU A 311 14.34 53.04 39.93
N MET A 312 15.14 53.14 40.99
CA MET A 312 16.16 52.14 41.31
C MET A 312 15.56 50.97 42.10
N THR A 313 15.40 49.81 41.47
CA THR A 313 15.05 48.55 42.15
C THR A 313 16.25 47.62 42.22
N ALA A 314 16.82 47.42 43.41
CA ALA A 314 17.81 46.37 43.65
C ALA A 314 17.09 45.08 44.03
N ILE A 315 17.07 44.07 43.14
CA ILE A 315 16.47 42.77 43.47
C ILE A 315 17.34 41.64 42.90
N ALA A 316 18.17 41.05 43.76
CA ALA A 316 19.15 40.03 43.40
C ALA A 316 18.55 38.64 43.10
N ASP A 317 17.27 38.41 43.38
CA ASP A 317 16.61 37.07 43.31
C ASP A 317 15.49 36.97 42.26
N ARG A 318 15.73 37.49 41.05
CA ARG A 318 14.77 37.40 39.94
C ARG A 318 15.34 36.66 38.73
N ALA A 319 14.48 35.92 38.03
CA ALA A 319 14.71 35.29 36.74
C ALA A 319 13.80 35.90 35.69
N TYR A 320 14.11 35.70 34.42
CA TYR A 320 13.18 35.97 33.33
C TYR A 320 12.78 34.66 32.66
N CYS A 321 11.55 34.62 32.17
CA CYS A 321 11.07 33.53 31.34
C CYS A 321 11.67 33.67 29.94
N PRO A 322 12.37 32.67 29.39
CA PRO A 322 12.94 32.80 28.04
C PRO A 322 11.89 32.74 26.92
N PHE A 323 10.62 32.45 27.25
CA PHE A 323 9.55 32.39 26.26
C PHE A 323 8.66 33.64 26.23
N CYS A 324 8.29 34.16 27.40
CA CYS A 324 7.38 35.31 27.51
C CYS A 324 8.09 36.56 28.03
N SER A 325 9.39 36.47 28.33
CA SER A 325 10.23 37.58 28.80
C SER A 325 9.79 38.25 30.10
N ASN A 326 8.73 37.73 30.74
CA ASN A 326 8.26 38.18 32.05
C ASN A 326 9.25 37.81 33.14
N VAL A 327 9.39 38.71 34.11
CA VAL A 327 10.24 38.54 35.28
C VAL A 327 9.46 37.82 36.37
N PHE A 328 10.11 36.88 37.04
CA PHE A 328 9.55 36.16 38.18
C PHE A 328 10.62 35.94 39.25
N GLU A 329 10.19 35.78 40.50
CA GLU A 329 11.11 35.55 41.62
C GLU A 329 11.71 34.14 41.55
N LYS A 330 12.94 33.97 42.06
CA LYS A 330 13.61 32.66 42.21
C LYS A 330 13.55 32.23 43.69
N PRO A 331 12.51 31.50 44.13
CA PRO A 331 12.44 31.04 45.52
C PRO A 331 13.67 30.18 45.86
N GLY A 332 14.51 30.63 46.79
CA GLY A 332 15.72 29.91 47.22
C GLY A 332 16.80 29.78 46.14
N GLY A 333 16.87 30.68 45.16
CA GLY A 333 17.90 30.71 44.13
C GLY A 333 17.78 29.65 43.02
N LYS A 334 16.74 28.80 43.06
CA LYS A 334 16.47 27.78 42.03
C LYS A 334 15.45 28.26 41.00
N LEU A 335 15.69 27.91 39.74
CA LEU A 335 14.71 28.11 38.66
C LEU A 335 13.60 27.05 38.77
N PRO A 336 12.32 27.43 38.62
CA PRO A 336 11.21 26.47 38.56
C PRO A 336 11.29 25.63 37.27
N ASP A 337 10.45 24.60 37.17
CA ASP A 337 10.34 23.76 35.95
C ASP A 337 9.41 24.36 34.89
N SER A 338 8.70 25.45 35.22
CA SER A 338 7.80 26.17 34.32
C SER A 338 7.71 27.64 34.71
N CYS A 339 7.39 28.50 33.74
CA CYS A 339 7.14 29.91 34.03
C CYS A 339 5.88 30.08 34.91
N PRO A 340 5.95 30.80 36.05
CA PRO A 340 4.78 31.04 36.89
C PRO A 340 3.73 31.96 36.24
N ILE A 341 4.10 32.70 35.20
CA ILE A 341 3.24 33.66 34.52
C ILE A 341 2.62 33.03 33.26
N CYS A 342 3.43 32.61 32.28
CA CYS A 342 2.90 32.01 31.05
C CYS A 342 2.67 30.49 31.15
N ARG A 343 3.02 29.85 32.27
CA ARG A 343 2.87 28.40 32.54
C ARG A 343 3.62 27.47 31.58
N ARG A 344 4.40 27.99 30.63
CA ARG A 344 5.20 27.19 29.70
C ARG A 344 6.35 26.49 30.43
N SER A 345 6.53 25.20 30.17
CA SER A 345 7.56 24.36 30.79
C SER A 345 8.97 24.80 30.38
N PHE A 346 9.85 25.00 31.37
CA PHE A 346 11.30 25.15 31.17
C PHE A 346 12.00 23.81 30.93
N ILE A 347 11.29 22.69 31.08
CA ILE A 347 11.82 21.36 30.76
C ILE A 347 11.60 21.04 29.27
N MET A 348 12.70 20.83 28.56
CA MET A 348 12.78 20.43 27.14
C MET A 348 13.38 19.04 27.02
N THR A 349 13.02 18.30 25.97
CA THR A 349 13.68 17.03 25.62
C THR A 349 14.70 17.28 24.51
N CYS A 350 15.97 16.96 24.76
CA CYS A 350 17.02 17.13 23.75
C CYS A 350 16.78 16.19 22.56
N PRO A 351 16.68 16.69 21.31
CA PRO A 351 16.42 15.85 20.14
C PRO A 351 17.58 14.93 19.76
N LYS A 352 18.80 15.19 20.28
CA LYS A 352 19.99 14.36 20.03
C LYS A 352 20.13 13.19 21.00
N CYS A 353 19.86 13.40 22.29
CA CYS A 353 20.13 12.40 23.34
C CYS A 353 18.90 11.97 24.16
N GLY A 354 17.74 12.58 23.93
CA GLY A 354 16.50 12.26 24.65
C GLY A 354 16.44 12.73 26.11
N LYS A 355 17.50 13.38 26.63
CA LYS A 355 17.55 13.85 28.02
C LYS A 355 16.59 15.03 28.23
N ARG A 356 15.86 15.02 29.36
CA ARG A 356 15.09 16.18 29.85
C ARG A 356 16.03 17.20 30.48
N VAL A 357 16.00 18.43 29.99
CA VAL A 357 16.90 19.53 30.39
C VAL A 357 16.06 20.74 30.76
N ASN A 358 16.38 21.38 31.90
CA ASN A 358 15.84 22.70 32.22
C ASN A 358 16.63 23.75 31.45
N TYR A 359 16.13 24.18 30.30
CA TYR A 359 16.91 25.03 29.39
C TYR A 359 17.10 26.47 29.94
N ALA A 360 16.28 26.89 30.91
CA ALA A 360 16.48 28.16 31.60
C ALA A 360 17.76 28.17 32.46
N SER A 361 18.31 26.99 32.78
CA SER A 361 19.57 26.82 33.53
C SER A 361 20.80 26.56 32.64
N GLY A 362 20.61 26.35 31.34
CA GLY A 362 21.67 26.08 30.36
C GLY A 362 21.09 25.94 28.94
N ASP A 363 21.63 26.71 27.99
CA ASP A 363 21.08 26.91 26.65
C ASP A 363 21.50 25.84 25.62
N THR A 364 22.36 24.90 26.00
CA THR A 364 22.86 23.84 25.11
C THR A 364 22.86 22.46 25.75
N CYS A 365 22.60 21.42 24.96
CA CYS A 365 22.78 20.03 25.36
C CYS A 365 23.29 19.22 24.15
N CYS A 366 24.38 18.47 24.31
CA CYS A 366 24.96 17.66 23.22
C CYS A 366 25.23 18.45 21.92
N GLY A 367 25.62 19.72 22.05
CA GLY A 367 25.82 20.64 20.93
C GLY A 367 24.54 20.95 20.14
N PHE A 368 23.35 20.77 20.72
CA PHE A 368 22.09 21.33 20.25
C PHE A 368 21.83 22.63 21.00
N ASP A 369 21.62 23.73 20.27
CA ASP A 369 21.34 25.07 20.81
C ASP A 369 19.83 25.28 20.94
N PHE A 370 19.35 25.42 22.17
CA PHE A 370 17.95 25.65 22.47
C PHE A 370 17.49 27.09 22.19
N LYS A 371 18.41 28.03 21.85
CA LYS A 371 18.04 29.39 21.40
C LYS A 371 17.20 29.39 20.12
N ILE A 372 17.29 28.32 19.31
CA ILE A 372 16.44 28.15 18.13
C ILE A 372 14.95 28.04 18.47
N TYR A 373 14.60 27.71 19.72
CA TYR A 373 13.21 27.51 20.15
C TYR A 373 12.31 28.72 19.87
N GLY A 374 12.77 29.94 20.20
CA GLY A 374 11.98 31.16 20.00
C GLY A 374 11.62 31.39 18.53
N LYS A 375 12.59 31.17 17.64
CA LYS A 375 12.39 31.20 16.19
C LYS A 375 11.35 30.17 15.73
N LEU A 376 11.49 28.91 16.16
CA LEU A 376 10.57 27.83 15.75
C LEU A 376 9.15 28.02 16.31
N SER A 377 9.03 28.54 17.53
CA SER A 377 7.75 28.90 18.14
C SER A 377 7.03 29.97 17.32
N ARG A 378 7.74 31.04 16.93
CA ARG A 378 7.20 32.09 16.05
C ARG A 378 6.77 31.55 14.68
N MET A 379 7.54 30.62 14.10
CA MET A 379 7.14 29.95 12.84
C MET A 379 5.86 29.11 13.01
N CYS A 380 5.65 28.46 14.16
CA CYS A 380 4.41 27.73 14.44
C CYS A 380 3.22 28.67 14.63
N GLU A 381 3.42 29.82 15.29
CA GLU A 381 2.39 30.87 15.41
C GLU A 381 2.00 31.43 14.03
N GLU A 382 2.98 31.69 13.17
CA GLU A 382 2.76 32.16 11.79
C GLU A 382 2.03 31.09 10.95
N ALA A 383 2.44 29.82 11.06
CA ALA A 383 1.75 28.71 10.43
C ALA A 383 0.30 28.58 10.91
N SER A 384 0.04 28.77 12.21
CA SER A 384 -1.32 28.81 12.77
C SER A 384 -2.13 30.00 12.22
N GLY A 385 -1.50 31.16 12.03
CA GLY A 385 -2.08 32.29 11.32
C GLY A 385 -2.54 31.91 9.91
N PHE A 386 -1.68 31.26 9.12
CA PHE A 386 -2.02 30.80 7.78
C PHE A 386 -3.12 29.72 7.77
N VAL A 387 -3.13 28.82 8.74
CA VAL A 387 -4.23 27.85 8.93
C VAL A 387 -5.56 28.57 9.17
N ASN A 388 -5.52 29.68 9.91
CA ASN A 388 -6.71 30.47 10.19
C ASN A 388 -7.21 31.27 8.99
N THR A 389 -6.30 31.74 8.13
CA THR A 389 -6.64 32.42 6.87
C THR A 389 -6.83 31.46 5.70
N LEU A 390 -6.87 30.15 5.94
CA LEU A 390 -7.00 29.07 4.94
C LEU A 390 -5.86 29.00 3.91
N SER A 391 -4.74 29.66 4.18
CA SER A 391 -3.54 29.67 3.34
C SER A 391 -2.69 28.42 3.61
N PHE A 392 -3.28 27.25 3.39
CA PHE A 392 -2.76 25.98 3.90
C PHE A 392 -1.35 25.62 3.37
N GLY A 393 -1.03 25.98 2.12
CA GLY A 393 0.29 25.69 1.54
C GLY A 393 1.43 26.38 2.29
N TYR A 394 1.22 27.63 2.71
CA TYR A 394 2.21 28.37 3.50
C TYR A 394 2.38 27.79 4.91
N ALA A 395 1.28 27.36 5.53
CA ALA A 395 1.34 26.67 6.82
C ALA A 395 2.16 25.36 6.73
N GLU A 396 1.98 24.58 5.66
CA GLU A 396 2.73 23.34 5.44
C GLU A 396 4.22 23.56 5.25
N LEU A 397 4.59 24.57 4.44
CA LEU A 397 5.99 24.93 4.22
C LEU A 397 6.68 25.34 5.53
N LEU A 398 6.05 26.19 6.33
CA LEU A 398 6.60 26.59 7.64
C LEU A 398 6.74 25.41 8.59
N LEU A 399 5.72 24.55 8.68
CA LEU A 399 5.75 23.37 9.54
C LEU A 399 6.78 22.33 9.08
N ALA A 400 7.09 22.27 7.78
CA ALA A 400 8.16 21.44 7.24
C ALA A 400 9.54 22.01 7.59
N ASP A 401 9.72 23.32 7.52
CA ASP A 401 10.99 23.96 7.91
C ASP A 401 11.25 23.91 9.42
N VAL A 402 10.19 23.93 10.24
CA VAL A 402 10.28 23.63 11.68
C VAL A 402 10.76 22.20 11.90
N GLU A 403 10.20 21.22 11.18
CA GLU A 403 10.60 19.81 11.30
C GLU A 403 12.07 19.57 10.92
N LYS A 404 12.55 20.25 9.87
CA LYS A 404 13.95 20.16 9.43
C LYS A 404 14.92 20.65 10.50
N GLN A 405 14.56 21.71 11.21
CA GLN A 405 15.39 22.32 12.25
C GLN A 405 15.27 21.60 13.60
N TRP A 406 14.07 21.10 13.93
CA TRP A 406 13.81 20.30 15.12
C TRP A 406 12.72 19.26 14.83
N ARG A 407 13.16 18.01 14.61
CA ARG A 407 12.26 16.87 14.37
C ARG A 407 11.37 16.62 15.59
N GLY A 408 10.05 16.63 15.42
CA GLY A 408 9.09 16.47 16.52
C GLY A 408 8.99 17.67 17.46
N PHE A 409 9.17 18.90 16.96
CA PHE A 409 9.01 20.11 17.75
C PHE A 409 7.63 20.16 18.44
N PRO A 410 7.55 20.31 19.78
CA PRO A 410 6.29 20.15 20.51
C PRO A 410 5.14 21.07 20.05
N GLU A 411 5.44 22.31 19.66
CA GLU A 411 4.41 23.29 19.28
C GLU A 411 3.93 23.13 17.83
N ALA A 412 4.66 22.38 16.99
CA ALA A 412 4.23 22.11 15.62
C ALA A 412 3.08 21.10 15.57
N ALA A 413 2.99 20.18 16.54
CA ALA A 413 1.96 19.15 16.61
C ALA A 413 0.52 19.70 16.65
N PRO A 414 0.14 20.61 17.58
CA PRO A 414 -1.22 21.17 17.61
C PRO A 414 -1.56 21.96 16.34
N VAL A 415 -0.59 22.64 15.74
CA VAL A 415 -0.79 23.40 14.50
C VAL A 415 -1.03 22.46 13.32
N ARG A 416 -0.29 21.35 13.21
CA ARG A 416 -0.52 20.28 12.21
C ARG A 416 -1.89 19.66 12.33
N GLU A 417 -2.34 19.38 13.54
CA GLU A 417 -3.66 18.81 13.77
C GLU A 417 -4.76 19.80 13.37
N THR A 418 -4.62 21.09 13.74
CA THR A 418 -5.56 22.14 13.33
C THR A 418 -5.59 22.31 11.80
N LEU A 419 -4.42 22.30 11.16
CA LEU A 419 -4.28 22.33 9.70
C LEU A 419 -5.05 21.17 9.05
N ARG A 420 -4.85 19.95 9.55
CA ARG A 420 -5.53 18.76 9.05
C ARG A 420 -7.04 18.87 9.21
N GLN A 421 -7.52 19.24 10.39
CA GLN A 421 -8.95 19.39 10.65
C GLN A 421 -9.61 20.43 9.74
N LYS A 422 -8.96 21.59 9.54
CA LYS A 422 -9.47 22.63 8.64
C LYS A 422 -9.42 22.22 7.18
N LYS A 423 -8.35 21.54 6.73
CA LYS A 423 -8.27 20.97 5.37
C LYS A 423 -9.36 19.94 5.13
N ASP A 424 -9.60 19.02 6.07
CA ASP A 424 -10.64 18.00 5.95
C ASP A 424 -12.04 18.64 5.93
N LEU A 425 -12.27 19.64 6.78
CA LEU A 425 -13.54 20.36 6.83
C LEU A 425 -13.82 21.11 5.53
N VAL A 426 -12.86 21.93 5.06
CA VAL A 426 -12.98 22.67 3.79
C VAL A 426 -13.06 21.70 2.62
N GLY A 427 -12.24 20.65 2.59
CA GLY A 427 -12.23 19.64 1.53
C GLY A 427 -13.55 18.88 1.40
N LYS A 428 -14.20 18.52 2.51
CA LYS A 428 -15.54 17.89 2.48
C LYS A 428 -16.60 18.84 1.91
N MET A 429 -16.58 20.09 2.33
CA MET A 429 -17.54 21.10 1.87
C MET A 429 -17.33 21.44 0.38
N VAL A 430 -16.09 21.65 -0.04
CA VAL A 430 -15.74 21.88 -1.45
C VAL A 430 -16.03 20.65 -2.30
N GLY A 431 -15.78 19.44 -1.81
CA GLY A 431 -16.12 18.20 -2.54
C GLY A 431 -17.63 18.05 -2.78
N SER A 432 -18.48 18.47 -1.83
CA SER A 432 -19.93 18.53 -2.04
C SER A 432 -20.30 19.56 -3.11
N LEU A 433 -19.66 20.73 -3.07
CA LEU A 433 -19.88 21.80 -4.05
C LEU A 433 -19.45 21.37 -5.46
N ASP A 434 -18.30 20.73 -5.60
CA ASP A 434 -17.80 20.17 -6.85
C ASP A 434 -18.75 19.09 -7.41
N GLY A 435 -19.32 18.25 -6.53
CA GLY A 435 -20.32 17.25 -6.90
C GLY A 435 -21.58 17.87 -7.53
N HIS A 436 -22.08 18.95 -6.94
CA HIS A 436 -23.20 19.72 -7.50
C HIS A 436 -22.83 20.33 -8.85
N ILE A 437 -21.65 20.94 -8.98
CA ILE A 437 -21.21 21.56 -10.24
C ILE A 437 -21.01 20.51 -11.35
N ALA A 438 -20.41 19.36 -11.04
CA ALA A 438 -20.23 18.25 -11.98
C ALA A 438 -21.58 17.70 -12.47
N SER A 439 -22.57 17.66 -11.58
CA SER A 439 -23.95 17.25 -11.90
C SER A 439 -24.78 18.38 -12.54
N ARG A 440 -24.19 19.57 -12.72
CA ARG A 440 -24.84 20.80 -13.21
C ARG A 440 -25.99 21.28 -12.32
N GLU A 441 -25.94 20.96 -11.04
CA GLU A 441 -26.90 21.39 -10.02
C GLU A 441 -26.50 22.77 -9.47
N PHE A 442 -26.61 23.81 -10.31
CA PHE A 442 -26.08 25.13 -10.01
C PHE A 442 -26.87 25.92 -8.95
N TYR A 443 -28.14 25.58 -8.70
CA TYR A 443 -28.91 26.22 -7.62
C TYR A 443 -28.51 25.64 -6.26
N ALA A 444 -28.33 24.32 -6.16
CA ALA A 444 -27.76 23.64 -5.01
C ALA A 444 -26.31 24.11 -4.76
N ALA A 445 -25.51 24.21 -5.81
CA ALA A 445 -24.15 24.76 -5.72
C ALA A 445 -24.14 26.21 -5.20
N LYS A 446 -25.08 27.06 -5.62
CA LYS A 446 -25.22 28.42 -5.10
C LYS A 446 -25.50 28.43 -3.60
N SER A 447 -26.49 27.67 -3.14
CA SER A 447 -26.84 27.58 -1.72
C SER A 447 -25.69 26.99 -0.90
N GLU A 448 -24.99 26.00 -1.43
CA GLU A 448 -23.83 25.38 -0.79
C GLU A 448 -22.66 26.34 -0.69
N TYR A 449 -22.32 27.07 -1.76
CA TYR A 449 -21.29 28.11 -1.75
C TYR A 449 -21.59 29.19 -0.71
N GLU A 450 -22.83 29.68 -0.65
CA GLU A 450 -23.28 30.65 0.37
C GLU A 450 -23.16 30.08 1.79
N ARG A 451 -23.44 28.79 1.98
CA ARG A 451 -23.29 28.09 3.26
C ARG A 451 -21.81 27.97 3.67
N ILE A 452 -20.92 27.66 2.72
CA ILE A 452 -19.48 27.58 2.95
C ILE A 452 -18.93 28.94 3.35
N CYS A 453 -19.28 30.01 2.64
CA CYS A 453 -18.86 31.37 3.00
C CYS A 453 -19.32 31.78 4.41
N LYS A 454 -20.48 31.29 4.87
CA LYS A 454 -20.97 31.52 6.24
C LYS A 454 -20.25 30.66 7.29
N ALA A 455 -20.04 29.38 6.99
CA ALA A 455 -19.41 28.43 7.91
C ALA A 455 -17.89 28.64 8.05
N VAL A 456 -17.24 29.16 6.99
CA VAL A 456 -15.80 29.38 6.93
C VAL A 456 -15.52 30.83 6.52
N PRO A 457 -15.50 31.77 7.49
CA PRO A 457 -15.16 33.16 7.23
C PRO A 457 -13.78 33.28 6.57
N GLY A 458 -13.71 33.90 5.39
CA GLY A 458 -12.48 34.05 4.61
C GLY A 458 -12.35 33.09 3.42
N TYR A 459 -13.23 32.09 3.28
CA TYR A 459 -13.32 31.31 2.05
C TYR A 459 -13.80 32.18 0.88
N SER A 460 -13.05 32.17 -0.23
CA SER A 460 -13.37 32.92 -1.44
C SER A 460 -12.80 32.21 -2.67
N ASP A 461 -13.67 31.83 -3.61
CA ASP A 461 -13.29 31.42 -4.97
C ASP A 461 -14.10 32.21 -5.99
N ALA A 462 -13.53 33.35 -6.41
CA ALA A 462 -14.19 34.28 -7.32
C ALA A 462 -14.49 33.65 -8.70
N SER A 463 -13.69 32.67 -9.12
CA SER A 463 -13.89 31.98 -10.39
C SER A 463 -15.11 31.06 -10.33
N LEU A 464 -15.24 30.33 -9.21
CA LEU A 464 -16.34 29.41 -8.94
C LEU A 464 -17.66 30.15 -8.74
N GLU A 465 -17.65 31.21 -7.95
CA GLU A 465 -18.82 32.07 -7.73
C GLU A 465 -19.35 32.66 -9.04
N MET A 466 -18.45 33.16 -9.90
CA MET A 466 -18.83 33.69 -11.21
C MET A 466 -19.48 32.62 -12.09
N ARG A 467 -18.92 31.40 -12.12
CA ARG A 467 -19.49 30.28 -12.89
C ARG A 467 -20.90 29.93 -12.40
N ILE A 468 -21.09 29.76 -11.09
CA ILE A 468 -22.39 29.46 -10.47
C ILE A 468 -23.40 30.56 -10.81
N ARG A 469 -23.03 31.83 -10.59
CA ARG A 469 -23.91 32.97 -10.84
C ARG A 469 -24.32 33.08 -12.30
N THR A 470 -23.39 32.80 -13.23
CA THR A 470 -23.64 32.87 -14.68
C THR A 470 -24.64 31.80 -15.10
N ALA A 471 -24.42 30.54 -14.69
CA ALA A 471 -25.32 29.43 -15.00
C ALA A 471 -26.74 29.63 -14.45
N VAL A 472 -26.87 30.07 -13.19
CA VAL A 472 -28.16 30.39 -12.57
C VAL A 472 -28.87 31.53 -13.33
N SER A 473 -28.15 32.60 -13.65
CA SER A 473 -28.74 33.75 -14.37
C SER A 473 -29.21 33.39 -15.78
N GLU A 474 -28.47 32.54 -16.48
CA GLU A 474 -28.84 32.08 -17.82
C GLU A 474 -30.06 31.15 -17.78
N ALA A 475 -30.08 30.19 -16.83
CA ALA A 475 -31.22 29.31 -16.60
C ALA A 475 -32.51 30.09 -16.27
N ASP A 476 -32.44 31.08 -15.37
CA ASP A 476 -33.58 31.93 -15.02
C ASP A 476 -34.13 32.71 -16.22
N LYS A 477 -33.25 33.24 -17.08
CA LYS A 477 -33.66 33.97 -18.31
C LYS A 477 -34.40 33.06 -19.28
N LEU A 478 -33.86 31.87 -19.54
CA LEU A 478 -34.51 30.89 -20.42
C LEU A 478 -35.83 30.40 -19.84
N PHE A 479 -35.92 30.22 -18.51
CA PHE A 479 -37.15 29.79 -17.87
C PHE A 479 -38.24 30.87 -17.94
N ALA A 480 -37.87 32.15 -17.82
CA ALA A 480 -38.79 33.25 -18.06
C ALA A 480 -39.33 33.26 -19.50
N GLN A 481 -38.47 33.03 -20.50
CA GLN A 481 -38.89 32.89 -21.91
C GLN A 481 -39.85 31.71 -22.11
N CYS A 482 -39.57 30.57 -21.47
CA CYS A 482 -40.42 29.38 -21.54
C CYS A 482 -41.84 29.62 -21.00
N ARG A 483 -41.99 30.45 -19.96
CA ARG A 483 -43.31 30.78 -19.37
C ARG A 483 -44.20 31.58 -20.31
N SER A 484 -43.61 32.42 -21.16
CA SER A 484 -44.33 33.24 -22.16
C SER A 484 -44.52 32.55 -23.51
N GLU A 485 -43.82 31.45 -23.78
CA GLU A 485 -43.95 30.71 -25.03
C GLU A 485 -45.35 30.08 -25.14
N THR A 486 -45.84 29.85 -26.35
CA THR A 486 -47.14 29.18 -26.61
C THR A 486 -46.98 27.92 -27.45
N ASP A 487 -45.93 27.83 -28.28
CA ASP A 487 -45.62 26.63 -29.05
C ASP A 487 -45.02 25.53 -28.15
N THR A 488 -45.63 24.34 -28.16
CA THR A 488 -45.24 23.24 -27.29
C THR A 488 -43.85 22.68 -27.64
N GLY A 489 -43.48 22.67 -28.92
CA GLY A 489 -42.17 22.22 -29.37
C GLY A 489 -41.03 23.16 -28.98
N ARG A 490 -41.25 24.48 -29.04
CA ARG A 490 -40.32 25.50 -28.55
C ARG A 490 -40.22 25.49 -27.02
N LYS A 491 -41.34 25.34 -26.30
CA LYS A 491 -41.32 25.13 -24.83
C LYS A 491 -40.43 23.96 -24.44
N LEU A 492 -40.62 22.81 -25.09
CA LEU A 492 -39.83 21.62 -24.80
C LEU A 492 -38.33 21.86 -25.03
N ARG A 493 -37.96 22.50 -26.15
CA ARG A 493 -36.56 22.86 -26.42
C ARG A 493 -35.97 23.80 -25.37
N LEU A 494 -36.71 24.83 -24.96
CA LEU A 494 -36.26 25.75 -23.91
C LEU A 494 -36.05 25.02 -22.57
N LEU A 495 -36.97 24.14 -22.16
CA LEU A 495 -36.85 23.34 -20.93
C LEU A 495 -35.63 22.40 -20.96
N ILE A 496 -35.33 21.80 -22.11
CA ILE A 496 -34.14 20.97 -22.29
C ILE A 496 -32.87 21.81 -22.21
N SER A 497 -32.82 22.97 -22.89
CA SER A 497 -31.68 23.89 -22.80
C SER A 497 -31.43 24.33 -21.37
N ILE A 498 -32.49 24.60 -20.59
CA ILE A 498 -32.37 24.93 -19.17
C ILE A 498 -31.75 23.76 -18.41
N LYS A 499 -32.23 22.51 -18.59
CA LYS A 499 -31.64 21.32 -17.95
C LYS A 499 -30.17 21.08 -18.34
N GLN A 500 -29.76 21.49 -19.53
CA GLN A 500 -28.36 21.39 -19.96
C GLN A 500 -27.45 22.41 -19.27
N ILE A 501 -27.99 23.59 -18.92
CA ILE A 501 -27.28 24.66 -18.21
C ILE A 501 -27.33 24.42 -16.69
N ALA A 502 -28.51 24.18 -16.13
CA ALA A 502 -28.76 23.92 -14.72
C ALA A 502 -29.79 22.78 -14.56
N ALA A 503 -29.30 21.59 -14.22
CA ALA A 503 -30.09 20.38 -14.08
C ALA A 503 -31.13 20.47 -12.94
N ASP A 504 -30.87 21.27 -11.92
CA ASP A 504 -31.71 21.45 -10.74
C ASP A 504 -32.58 22.73 -10.78
N CYS A 505 -32.72 23.35 -11.95
CA CYS A 505 -33.50 24.57 -12.10
C CYS A 505 -34.94 24.39 -11.56
N PRO A 506 -35.35 25.17 -10.54
CA PRO A 506 -36.64 24.98 -9.88
C PRO A 506 -37.84 25.13 -10.82
N GLY A 507 -38.74 24.13 -10.80
CA GLY A 507 -39.99 24.15 -11.56
C GLY A 507 -39.90 23.61 -12.99
N VAL A 508 -38.69 23.35 -13.51
CA VAL A 508 -38.49 22.81 -14.86
C VAL A 508 -39.01 21.38 -15.00
N ASP A 509 -38.80 20.51 -14.01
CA ASP A 509 -39.31 19.12 -14.06
C ASP A 509 -40.84 19.04 -14.07
N ASN A 510 -41.50 19.93 -13.33
CA ASN A 510 -42.96 20.03 -13.36
C ASN A 510 -43.44 20.52 -14.73
N ALA A 511 -42.78 21.55 -15.28
CA ALA A 511 -43.09 22.04 -16.62
C ALA A 511 -42.88 20.96 -17.71
N LEU A 512 -41.82 20.15 -17.62
CA LEU A 512 -41.58 19.01 -18.50
C LEU A 512 -42.64 17.92 -18.34
N GLY A 513 -43.05 17.61 -17.10
CA GLY A 513 -44.07 16.60 -16.81
C GLY A 513 -45.47 16.94 -17.33
N ASN A 514 -45.77 18.23 -17.51
CA ASN A 514 -47.03 18.68 -18.10
C ASN A 514 -47.08 18.58 -19.63
N ILE A 515 -45.99 18.17 -20.28
CA ILE A 515 -45.94 17.92 -21.72
C ILE A 515 -45.88 16.40 -21.93
N PRO A 516 -47.01 15.70 -22.18
CA PRO A 516 -47.00 14.25 -22.33
C PRO A 516 -46.15 13.80 -23.53
N PRO A 517 -45.39 12.71 -23.41
CA PRO A 517 -44.62 12.14 -24.53
C PRO A 517 -45.55 11.47 -25.55
N SER A 518 -45.11 11.39 -26.79
CA SER A 518 -45.82 10.72 -27.88
C SER A 518 -45.74 9.20 -27.73
N ALA A 519 -46.75 8.48 -28.23
CA ALA A 519 -46.68 7.02 -28.26
C ALA A 519 -45.56 6.55 -29.21
N VAL A 520 -44.89 5.47 -28.82
CA VAL A 520 -43.90 4.80 -29.65
C VAL A 520 -44.57 4.22 -30.91
N THR A 521 -43.89 4.28 -32.05
CA THR A 521 -44.36 3.78 -33.35
C THR A 521 -43.45 2.67 -33.89
N SER A 522 -43.95 1.89 -34.86
CA SER A 522 -43.18 0.82 -35.54
C SER A 522 -42.49 -0.15 -34.58
N PHE A 523 -43.19 -0.62 -33.54
CA PHE A 523 -42.64 -1.52 -32.55
C PHE A 523 -42.57 -2.95 -33.08
N GLU A 524 -41.34 -3.46 -33.24
CA GLU A 524 -41.02 -4.79 -33.74
C GLU A 524 -40.23 -5.59 -32.72
N ILE A 525 -40.47 -6.89 -32.70
CA ILE A 525 -39.73 -7.84 -31.86
C ILE A 525 -39.24 -9.00 -32.72
N GLY A 526 -38.04 -9.50 -32.43
CA GLY A 526 -37.46 -10.67 -33.07
C GLY A 526 -36.73 -11.54 -32.06
N ALA A 527 -37.09 -12.82 -31.97
CA ALA A 527 -36.36 -13.80 -31.17
C ALA A 527 -35.16 -14.32 -31.97
N GLU A 528 -33.95 -14.22 -31.41
CA GLU A 528 -32.78 -14.86 -31.99
C GLU A 528 -32.55 -16.23 -31.33
N LEU A 529 -32.82 -17.29 -32.09
CA LEU A 529 -32.80 -18.68 -31.61
C LEU A 529 -31.42 -19.15 -31.14
N ASN A 530 -30.33 -18.59 -31.69
CA ASN A 530 -28.96 -19.02 -31.37
C ASN A 530 -28.35 -18.27 -30.18
N SER A 531 -28.82 -17.06 -29.88
CA SER A 531 -28.26 -16.18 -28.84
C SER A 531 -29.10 -16.14 -27.57
N GLY A 532 -30.31 -16.72 -27.59
CA GLY A 532 -31.20 -16.76 -26.43
C GLY A 532 -31.66 -15.37 -26.00
N CYS A 533 -31.80 -14.44 -26.95
CA CYS A 533 -32.26 -13.09 -26.68
C CYS A 533 -33.45 -12.68 -27.56
N VAL A 534 -34.19 -11.66 -27.10
CA VAL A 534 -35.22 -10.99 -27.88
C VAL A 534 -34.77 -9.59 -28.21
N ASN A 535 -34.63 -9.30 -29.50
CA ASN A 535 -34.31 -7.98 -30.00
C ASN A 535 -35.59 -7.19 -30.24
N LEU A 536 -35.67 -6.03 -29.59
CA LEU A 536 -36.76 -5.08 -29.64
C LEU A 536 -36.28 -3.85 -30.41
N ARG A 537 -37.08 -3.35 -31.34
CA ARG A 537 -36.81 -2.13 -32.11
C ARG A 537 -38.07 -1.30 -32.23
N TRP A 538 -37.92 0.01 -32.14
CA TRP A 538 -39.06 0.92 -32.28
C TRP A 538 -38.64 2.28 -32.84
N SER A 539 -39.63 3.14 -33.10
CA SER A 539 -39.47 4.52 -33.52
C SER A 539 -40.19 5.46 -32.55
N SER A 540 -39.74 6.71 -32.47
CA SER A 540 -40.36 7.75 -31.64
C SER A 540 -40.59 9.02 -32.46
N PRO A 541 -41.79 9.60 -32.42
CA PRO A 541 -42.05 10.94 -32.98
C PRO A 541 -41.39 12.07 -32.18
N ASP A 542 -41.10 11.84 -30.90
CA ASP A 542 -40.41 12.82 -30.06
C ASP A 542 -38.94 12.97 -30.48
N PRO A 543 -38.37 14.20 -30.47
CA PRO A 543 -36.98 14.40 -30.83
C PRO A 543 -36.01 13.61 -29.95
N ASP A 544 -34.84 13.27 -30.50
CA ASP A 544 -33.84 12.48 -29.79
C ASP A 544 -33.36 13.18 -28.51
N GLY A 545 -33.22 12.39 -27.43
CA GLY A 545 -32.82 12.90 -26.12
C GLY A 545 -33.93 13.62 -25.34
N THR A 546 -35.17 13.66 -25.84
CA THR A 546 -36.29 14.34 -25.17
C THR A 546 -37.24 13.41 -24.40
N VAL A 547 -37.07 12.10 -24.59
CA VAL A 547 -37.82 11.03 -23.94
C VAL A 547 -36.90 9.85 -23.63
N GLU A 548 -37.21 9.12 -22.57
CA GLU A 548 -36.67 7.78 -22.30
C GLU A 548 -37.72 6.73 -22.65
N PHE A 549 -37.31 5.48 -22.86
CA PHE A 549 -38.21 4.37 -23.16
C PHE A 549 -38.19 3.37 -22.03
N GLU A 550 -39.34 3.13 -21.41
CA GLU A 550 -39.55 2.06 -20.44
C GLU A 550 -40.03 0.80 -21.17
N VAL A 551 -39.28 -0.29 -21.02
CA VAL A 551 -39.60 -1.60 -21.61
C VAL A 551 -40.11 -2.52 -20.53
N ARG A 552 -41.29 -3.11 -20.76
CA ARG A 552 -41.89 -4.14 -19.92
C ARG A 552 -42.14 -5.43 -20.69
N ARG A 553 -42.14 -6.56 -20.00
CA ARG A 553 -42.28 -7.91 -20.56
C ARG A 553 -43.32 -8.73 -19.79
N LYS A 554 -44.14 -9.50 -20.48
CA LYS A 554 -45.09 -10.44 -19.88
C LYS A 554 -45.04 -11.80 -20.57
N ALA A 555 -45.09 -12.87 -19.79
CA ALA A 555 -45.09 -14.23 -20.32
C ALA A 555 -46.52 -14.68 -20.72
N PHE A 556 -46.62 -15.39 -21.85
CA PHE A 556 -47.80 -16.08 -22.38
C PHE A 556 -49.05 -15.25 -22.68
N SER A 557 -49.02 -13.93 -22.46
CA SER A 557 -50.14 -13.04 -22.74
C SER A 557 -49.68 -11.59 -22.91
N ARG A 558 -50.49 -10.78 -23.59
CA ARG A 558 -50.21 -9.36 -23.80
C ARG A 558 -50.33 -8.56 -22.49
N PRO A 559 -49.47 -7.55 -22.25
CA PRO A 559 -49.71 -6.53 -21.24
C PRO A 559 -51.02 -5.77 -21.50
N VAL A 560 -51.85 -5.59 -20.47
CA VAL A 560 -53.15 -4.89 -20.57
C VAL A 560 -53.20 -3.52 -19.90
N SER A 561 -52.19 -3.17 -19.09
CA SER A 561 -52.08 -1.86 -18.43
C SER A 561 -50.64 -1.36 -18.39
N SER A 562 -50.43 -0.11 -18.00
CA SER A 562 -49.08 0.48 -17.90
C SER A 562 -48.20 -0.14 -16.81
N GLU A 563 -48.81 -0.89 -15.89
CA GLU A 563 -48.13 -1.56 -14.79
C GLU A 563 -48.13 -3.08 -14.93
N ASP A 564 -48.75 -3.61 -15.99
CA ASP A 564 -48.82 -5.04 -16.27
C ASP A 564 -47.52 -5.54 -16.94
N GLY A 565 -46.99 -6.66 -16.44
CA GLY A 565 -45.70 -7.21 -16.84
C GLY A 565 -44.52 -6.73 -15.98
N GLU A 566 -43.41 -7.44 -16.13
CA GLU A 566 -42.13 -7.20 -15.47
C GLU A 566 -41.40 -6.01 -16.12
N PHE A 567 -40.87 -5.11 -15.29
CA PHE A 567 -39.97 -4.05 -15.73
C PHE A 567 -38.63 -4.65 -16.17
N ILE A 568 -38.20 -4.34 -17.39
CA ILE A 568 -36.93 -4.86 -17.93
C ILE A 568 -35.86 -3.79 -17.93
N THR A 569 -36.15 -2.60 -18.48
CA THR A 569 -35.15 -1.53 -18.55
C THR A 569 -35.77 -0.16 -18.82
N ARG A 570 -34.97 0.89 -18.60
CA ARG A 570 -35.13 2.22 -19.20
C ARG A 570 -33.93 2.55 -20.07
N THR A 571 -34.17 3.08 -21.25
CA THR A 571 -33.12 3.44 -22.20
C THR A 571 -33.50 4.67 -23.01
N THR A 572 -32.52 5.46 -23.44
CA THR A 572 -32.70 6.54 -24.43
C THR A 572 -32.61 6.02 -25.87
N GLU A 573 -32.11 4.79 -26.05
CA GLU A 573 -31.97 4.15 -27.36
C GLU A 573 -33.31 3.67 -27.90
N LYS A 574 -33.44 3.63 -29.23
CA LYS A 574 -34.67 3.17 -29.93
C LYS A 574 -34.71 1.65 -30.16
N GLY A 575 -34.05 0.91 -29.28
CA GLY A 575 -33.97 -0.53 -29.34
C GLY A 575 -33.34 -1.12 -28.08
N PHE A 576 -33.61 -2.41 -27.86
CA PHE A 576 -33.10 -3.13 -26.70
C PHE A 576 -32.99 -4.63 -27.01
N SER A 577 -31.98 -5.29 -26.45
CA SER A 577 -31.80 -6.74 -26.56
C SER A 577 -32.00 -7.37 -25.18
N ASP A 578 -33.14 -8.04 -24.99
CA ASP A 578 -33.45 -8.75 -23.75
C ASP A 578 -32.77 -10.11 -23.73
N LYS A 579 -31.67 -10.20 -22.97
CA LYS A 579 -30.89 -11.43 -22.76
C LYS A 579 -31.32 -12.24 -21.55
N THR A 580 -32.37 -11.81 -20.85
CA THR A 580 -32.85 -12.46 -19.61
C THR A 580 -33.99 -13.46 -19.86
N VAL A 581 -34.34 -13.67 -21.13
CA VAL A 581 -35.39 -14.59 -21.55
C VAL A 581 -34.99 -16.04 -21.29
N LYS A 582 -35.98 -16.89 -21.01
CA LYS A 582 -35.78 -18.32 -20.75
C LYS A 582 -36.33 -19.15 -21.90
N GLU A 583 -35.66 -20.28 -22.17
CA GLU A 583 -36.16 -21.31 -23.09
C GLU A 583 -37.50 -21.87 -22.63
N GLY A 584 -38.32 -22.33 -23.58
CA GLY A 584 -39.66 -22.89 -23.29
C GLY A 584 -40.73 -21.84 -22.94
N MET A 585 -40.43 -20.56 -23.14
CA MET A 585 -41.32 -19.44 -22.82
C MET A 585 -41.70 -18.64 -24.08
N ALA A 586 -42.84 -17.95 -24.01
CA ALA A 586 -43.28 -16.98 -25.01
C ALA A 586 -43.53 -15.64 -24.34
N TYR A 587 -42.95 -14.57 -24.88
CA TYR A 587 -42.97 -13.24 -24.26
C TYR A 587 -43.63 -12.20 -25.15
N TYR A 588 -44.51 -11.39 -24.56
CA TYR A 588 -44.99 -10.14 -25.13
C TYR A 588 -44.28 -8.98 -24.47
N TYR A 589 -44.06 -7.91 -25.21
CA TYR A 589 -43.40 -6.72 -24.73
C TYR A 589 -44.29 -5.49 -24.89
N SER A 590 -44.05 -4.49 -24.05
CA SER A 590 -44.65 -3.17 -24.19
C SER A 590 -43.61 -2.09 -23.95
N VAL A 591 -43.62 -1.05 -24.78
CA VAL A 591 -42.71 0.10 -24.68
C VAL A 591 -43.51 1.37 -24.46
N PHE A 592 -43.07 2.18 -23.49
CA PHE A 592 -43.63 3.49 -23.16
C PHE A 592 -42.57 4.55 -23.39
N ALA A 593 -42.91 5.64 -24.07
CA ALA A 593 -42.08 6.84 -24.03
C ALA A 593 -42.36 7.59 -22.72
N MET A 594 -41.31 8.09 -22.09
CA MET A 594 -41.31 8.68 -20.76
C MET A 594 -40.73 10.09 -20.84
N ARG A 595 -41.43 11.06 -20.26
CA ARG A 595 -40.91 12.41 -20.04
C ARG A 595 -41.13 12.77 -18.58
N GLY A 596 -40.08 12.63 -17.78
CA GLY A 596 -40.18 12.71 -16.33
C GLY A 596 -41.14 11.64 -15.78
N ARG A 597 -42.24 12.07 -15.14
CA ARG A 597 -43.26 11.16 -14.60
C ARG A 597 -44.37 10.79 -15.59
N ALA A 598 -44.47 11.49 -16.73
CA ALA A 598 -45.51 11.23 -17.72
C ALA A 598 -45.12 10.04 -18.62
N LYS A 599 -46.07 9.11 -18.81
CA LYS A 599 -45.96 7.97 -19.74
C LYS A 599 -46.83 8.22 -20.98
N SER A 600 -46.36 7.82 -22.15
CA SER A 600 -47.21 7.75 -23.34
C SER A 600 -48.10 6.51 -23.31
N LYS A 601 -48.97 6.35 -24.31
CA LYS A 601 -49.72 5.09 -24.51
C LYS A 601 -48.74 3.96 -24.86
N ALA A 602 -48.98 2.76 -24.31
CA ALA A 602 -48.17 1.59 -24.57
C ALA A 602 -48.14 1.21 -26.06
N ALA A 603 -46.96 0.99 -26.62
CA ALA A 603 -46.80 0.20 -27.84
C ALA A 603 -46.60 -1.26 -27.43
N VAL A 604 -47.59 -2.12 -27.68
CA VAL A 604 -47.57 -3.54 -27.30
C VAL A 604 -47.25 -4.40 -28.51
N SER A 605 -46.43 -5.44 -28.34
CA SER A 605 -46.05 -6.33 -29.44
C SER A 605 -47.27 -7.06 -30.00
N ALA A 606 -47.36 -7.12 -31.33
CA ALA A 606 -48.46 -7.77 -32.02
C ALA A 606 -48.41 -9.30 -31.90
N GLU A 607 -47.22 -9.88 -31.89
CA GLU A 607 -46.96 -11.31 -31.73
C GLU A 607 -46.07 -11.54 -30.49
N PRO A 608 -46.03 -12.76 -29.94
CA PRO A 608 -45.06 -13.13 -28.93
C PRO A 608 -43.70 -13.46 -29.56
N ALA A 609 -42.61 -13.17 -28.84
CA ALA A 609 -41.32 -13.76 -29.08
C ALA A 609 -41.28 -15.15 -28.41
N VAL A 610 -41.28 -16.21 -29.22
CA VAL A 610 -41.27 -17.59 -28.75
C VAL A 610 -39.83 -18.11 -28.70
N ILE A 611 -39.37 -18.50 -27.51
CA ILE A 611 -38.03 -19.04 -27.28
C ILE A 611 -38.12 -20.56 -27.20
N PHE A 612 -37.86 -21.23 -28.31
CA PHE A 612 -37.91 -22.69 -28.36
C PHE A 612 -36.76 -23.32 -27.55
N PRO A 613 -36.98 -24.49 -26.95
CA PRO A 613 -35.96 -25.21 -26.21
C PRO A 613 -34.82 -25.70 -27.11
N THR A 614 -33.61 -25.67 -26.59
CA THR A 614 -32.44 -26.30 -27.21
C THR A 614 -32.12 -27.61 -26.49
N LEU A 615 -31.65 -28.63 -27.22
CA LEU A 615 -31.21 -29.87 -26.58
C LEU A 615 -29.88 -29.66 -25.85
N LYS A 616 -29.82 -30.10 -24.60
CA LYS A 616 -28.61 -30.12 -23.77
C LYS A 616 -27.80 -31.38 -24.11
N GLY A 617 -26.92 -31.26 -25.11
CA GLY A 617 -26.10 -32.36 -25.61
C GLY A 617 -26.76 -33.12 -26.75
N THR A 618 -26.13 -34.21 -27.18
CA THR A 618 -26.67 -35.09 -28.23
C THR A 618 -27.74 -36.03 -27.64
N PRO A 619 -28.87 -36.26 -28.33
CA PRO A 619 -29.83 -37.28 -27.95
C PRO A 619 -29.17 -38.65 -27.75
N GLU A 620 -29.54 -39.33 -26.67
CA GLU A 620 -29.08 -40.68 -26.38
C GLU A 620 -29.98 -41.66 -27.11
N VAL A 621 -29.39 -42.53 -27.94
CA VAL A 621 -30.11 -43.51 -28.78
C VAL A 621 -29.72 -44.91 -28.33
N ALA A 622 -30.69 -45.65 -27.79
CA ALA A 622 -30.55 -47.05 -27.44
C ALA A 622 -31.23 -47.91 -28.52
N CYS A 623 -30.43 -48.75 -29.18
CA CYS A 623 -30.91 -49.66 -30.22
C CYS A 623 -30.95 -51.10 -29.71
N ASP A 624 -32.05 -51.79 -30.00
CA ASP A 624 -32.24 -53.22 -29.78
C ASP A 624 -32.63 -53.90 -31.11
N GLU A 625 -33.00 -55.18 -31.07
CA GLU A 625 -33.33 -55.97 -32.26
C GLU A 625 -34.63 -55.50 -32.95
N THR A 626 -35.61 -54.99 -32.19
CA THR A 626 -36.92 -54.55 -32.70
C THR A 626 -37.40 -53.20 -32.14
N MET A 627 -36.52 -52.44 -31.50
CA MET A 627 -36.86 -51.19 -30.81
C MET A 627 -35.73 -50.17 -30.91
N ILE A 628 -36.11 -48.89 -31.02
CA ILE A 628 -35.22 -47.75 -30.82
C ILE A 628 -35.83 -46.86 -29.75
N GLU A 629 -35.10 -46.65 -28.66
CA GLU A 629 -35.46 -45.70 -27.61
C GLU A 629 -34.54 -44.48 -27.70
N VAL A 630 -35.13 -43.29 -27.62
CA VAL A 630 -34.38 -42.04 -27.66
C VAL A 630 -34.75 -41.20 -26.46
N SER A 631 -33.74 -40.71 -25.75
CA SER A 631 -33.90 -39.72 -24.69
C SER A 631 -33.09 -38.45 -24.98
N TRP A 632 -33.59 -37.31 -24.51
CA TRP A 632 -32.90 -36.02 -24.59
C TRP A 632 -33.19 -35.19 -23.35
N LYS A 633 -32.43 -34.10 -23.19
CA LYS A 633 -32.61 -33.14 -22.11
C LYS A 633 -32.95 -31.78 -22.71
N ALA A 634 -34.12 -31.24 -22.42
CA ALA A 634 -34.53 -29.91 -22.83
C ALA A 634 -35.44 -29.25 -21.78
N ASP A 635 -35.36 -27.93 -21.64
CA ASP A 635 -36.24 -27.16 -20.76
C ASP A 635 -37.49 -26.72 -21.54
N ALA A 636 -38.43 -27.64 -21.75
CA ALA A 636 -39.57 -27.41 -22.64
C ALA A 636 -40.62 -26.42 -22.11
N GLY A 637 -40.61 -26.09 -20.81
CA GLY A 637 -41.59 -25.19 -20.21
C GLY A 637 -43.02 -25.66 -20.45
N LYS A 638 -43.84 -24.81 -21.08
CA LYS A 638 -45.24 -25.14 -21.47
C LYS A 638 -45.35 -25.74 -22.89
N MET A 639 -44.24 -25.93 -23.57
CA MET A 639 -44.22 -26.47 -24.93
C MET A 639 -44.32 -28.00 -24.92
N THR A 640 -44.81 -28.55 -26.02
CA THR A 640 -44.94 -29.99 -26.24
C THR A 640 -43.89 -30.47 -27.24
N ALA A 641 -43.33 -31.65 -27.00
CA ALA A 641 -42.43 -32.33 -27.92
C ALA A 641 -43.25 -33.26 -28.83
N GLU A 642 -43.04 -33.16 -30.14
CA GLU A 642 -43.68 -34.04 -31.13
C GLU A 642 -42.62 -34.67 -32.03
N VAL A 643 -42.70 -36.00 -32.21
CA VAL A 643 -41.75 -36.76 -33.01
C VAL A 643 -42.45 -37.47 -34.17
N PHE A 644 -41.84 -37.36 -35.34
CA PHE A 644 -42.29 -38.00 -36.58
C PHE A 644 -41.21 -38.94 -37.09
N ARG A 645 -41.54 -40.21 -37.30
CA ARG A 645 -40.67 -41.19 -37.95
C ARG A 645 -40.72 -40.99 -39.46
N SER A 646 -39.56 -40.85 -40.07
CA SER A 646 -39.37 -40.66 -41.51
C SER A 646 -38.55 -41.81 -42.10
N GLU A 647 -38.89 -42.21 -43.32
CA GLU A 647 -38.08 -43.13 -44.12
C GLU A 647 -36.95 -42.42 -44.86
N ASN A 648 -37.00 -41.08 -44.95
CA ASN A 648 -36.02 -40.26 -45.64
C ASN A 648 -35.39 -39.24 -44.68
N PRO A 649 -34.04 -39.20 -44.57
CA PRO A 649 -33.35 -38.29 -43.66
C PRO A 649 -33.45 -36.81 -44.03
N MET A 650 -33.98 -36.45 -45.21
CA MET A 650 -34.06 -35.07 -45.70
C MET A 650 -35.41 -34.38 -45.44
N ILE A 651 -36.41 -35.07 -44.91
CA ILE A 651 -37.72 -34.47 -44.63
C ILE A 651 -37.63 -33.60 -43.37
N LYS A 652 -37.98 -32.31 -43.49
CA LYS A 652 -37.77 -31.27 -42.45
C LYS A 652 -39.03 -30.47 -42.08
N ARG A 653 -40.20 -30.79 -42.65
CA ARG A 653 -41.43 -30.02 -42.39
C ARG A 653 -42.22 -30.66 -41.26
N TYR A 654 -42.86 -29.80 -40.46
CA TYR A 654 -43.75 -30.25 -39.40
C TYR A 654 -44.93 -31.03 -39.98
N GLY A 655 -45.24 -32.18 -39.38
CA GLY A 655 -46.34 -33.05 -39.81
C GLY A 655 -45.96 -34.12 -40.83
N ASP A 656 -44.78 -34.06 -41.45
CA ASP A 656 -44.35 -35.06 -42.43
C ASP A 656 -43.76 -36.32 -41.73
N GLY A 657 -44.22 -37.49 -42.15
CA GLY A 657 -43.86 -38.79 -41.58
C GLY A 657 -44.96 -39.38 -40.69
N VAL A 658 -44.65 -40.47 -39.99
CA VAL A 658 -45.59 -41.12 -39.06
C VAL A 658 -45.38 -40.55 -37.66
N LYS A 659 -46.38 -39.82 -37.14
CA LYS A 659 -46.34 -39.28 -35.77
C LYS A 659 -46.31 -40.42 -34.76
N LEU A 660 -45.29 -40.44 -33.91
CA LEU A 660 -45.18 -41.43 -32.83
C LEU A 660 -46.17 -41.11 -31.71
N ARG A 661 -46.87 -42.14 -31.22
CA ARG A 661 -47.75 -42.05 -30.05
C ARG A 661 -46.91 -42.25 -28.79
N GLY A 662 -47.22 -41.51 -27.72
CA GLY A 662 -46.52 -41.65 -26.44
C GLY A 662 -45.15 -40.95 -26.35
N CYS A 663 -44.87 -39.97 -27.21
CA CYS A 663 -43.71 -39.10 -27.04
C CYS A 663 -43.84 -38.29 -25.75
N GLY A 664 -42.91 -38.48 -24.82
CA GLY A 664 -42.77 -37.63 -23.64
C GLY A 664 -42.04 -36.34 -23.97
N VAL A 665 -41.93 -35.45 -22.98
CA VAL A 665 -41.22 -34.16 -23.11
C VAL A 665 -39.71 -34.37 -23.40
N ASN A 666 -39.13 -35.47 -22.93
CA ASN A 666 -37.69 -35.76 -22.94
C ASN A 666 -37.34 -37.13 -23.56
N GLY A 667 -38.25 -37.75 -24.31
CA GLY A 667 -37.93 -39.03 -24.95
C GLY A 667 -39.12 -39.71 -25.63
N PHE A 668 -38.82 -40.73 -26.43
CA PHE A 668 -39.80 -41.65 -27.02
C PHE A 668 -39.20 -43.05 -27.16
N ALA A 669 -40.08 -44.05 -27.30
CA ALA A 669 -39.72 -45.40 -27.71
C ALA A 669 -40.50 -45.79 -28.97
N ASP A 670 -39.79 -46.29 -29.98
CA ASP A 670 -40.36 -46.79 -31.23
C ASP A 670 -40.15 -48.30 -31.33
N THR A 671 -41.23 -49.06 -31.52
CA THR A 671 -41.25 -50.53 -31.37
C THR A 671 -41.76 -51.21 -32.64
N GLY A 672 -41.46 -52.50 -32.78
CA GLY A 672 -41.86 -53.29 -33.95
C GLY A 672 -41.00 -53.02 -35.19
N LEU A 673 -39.73 -52.69 -34.96
CA LEU A 673 -38.75 -52.40 -36.01
C LEU A 673 -38.09 -53.67 -36.55
N ALA A 674 -37.56 -53.62 -37.78
CA ALA A 674 -36.89 -54.76 -38.41
C ALA A 674 -35.38 -54.74 -38.13
N LEU A 675 -34.81 -55.89 -37.73
CA LEU A 675 -33.38 -56.05 -37.41
C LEU A 675 -32.47 -55.63 -38.59
N GLY A 676 -31.41 -54.87 -38.29
CA GLY A 676 -30.46 -54.35 -39.26
C GLY A 676 -30.95 -53.14 -40.07
N GLN A 677 -32.13 -52.58 -39.79
CA GLN A 677 -32.67 -51.43 -40.51
C GLN A 677 -32.37 -50.12 -39.76
N LYS A 678 -32.02 -49.08 -40.53
CA LYS A 678 -31.84 -47.71 -40.05
C LYS A 678 -33.15 -46.91 -40.15
N TYR A 679 -33.47 -46.15 -39.11
CA TYR A 679 -34.67 -45.31 -38.98
C TYR A 679 -34.29 -43.86 -38.65
N PHE A 680 -35.14 -42.92 -39.08
CA PHE A 680 -34.95 -41.47 -38.91
C PHE A 680 -36.14 -40.83 -38.19
N TYR A 681 -35.85 -39.83 -37.34
CA TYR A 681 -36.84 -39.16 -36.51
C TYR A 681 -36.64 -37.64 -36.54
N ASN A 682 -37.74 -36.91 -36.68
CA ASN A 682 -37.78 -35.44 -36.59
C ASN A 682 -38.53 -35.02 -35.33
N LEU A 683 -37.84 -34.33 -34.43
CA LEU A 683 -38.38 -33.75 -33.20
C LEU A 683 -38.70 -32.26 -33.41
N PHE A 684 -39.90 -31.85 -33.00
CA PHE A 684 -40.36 -30.46 -32.98
C PHE A 684 -40.86 -30.07 -31.60
N PHE A 685 -40.64 -28.82 -31.19
CA PHE A 685 -41.32 -28.20 -30.06
C PHE A 685 -42.46 -27.33 -30.55
N ARG A 686 -43.63 -27.46 -29.92
CA ARG A 686 -44.86 -26.74 -30.29
C ARG A 686 -45.52 -26.10 -29.06
N ILE A 687 -46.03 -24.88 -29.23
CA ILE A 687 -46.92 -24.22 -28.28
C ILE A 687 -48.13 -23.60 -29.00
N ASP A 688 -49.31 -23.72 -28.39
CA ASP A 688 -50.53 -23.02 -28.82
C ASP A 688 -50.72 -21.78 -27.93
N LEU A 689 -50.82 -20.61 -28.56
CA LEU A 689 -51.09 -19.35 -27.88
C LEU A 689 -52.20 -18.63 -28.64
N GLU A 690 -53.30 -18.31 -27.95
CA GLU A 690 -54.45 -17.61 -28.53
C GLU A 690 -54.99 -18.28 -29.81
N GLY A 691 -54.93 -19.62 -29.90
CA GLY A 691 -55.40 -20.40 -31.06
C GLY A 691 -54.43 -20.42 -32.25
N ARG A 692 -53.21 -19.91 -32.08
CA ARG A 692 -52.12 -19.99 -33.07
C ARG A 692 -51.02 -20.93 -32.60
N ASN A 693 -50.53 -21.74 -33.52
CA ASN A 693 -49.45 -22.69 -33.27
C ASN A 693 -48.09 -22.10 -33.67
N TYR A 694 -47.17 -22.09 -32.71
CA TYR A 694 -45.76 -21.75 -32.94
C TYR A 694 -44.94 -23.04 -32.85
N ILE A 695 -44.15 -23.31 -33.89
CA ILE A 695 -43.43 -24.57 -34.09
C ILE A 695 -41.93 -24.27 -34.29
N SER A 696 -41.07 -25.06 -33.65
CA SER A 696 -39.61 -24.95 -33.77
C SER A 696 -39.10 -25.43 -35.14
N GLN A 697 -37.82 -25.18 -35.40
CA GLN A 697 -37.10 -25.93 -36.44
C GLN A 697 -36.98 -27.42 -36.03
N PRO A 698 -36.89 -28.36 -37.00
CA PRO A 698 -36.75 -29.78 -36.70
C PRO A 698 -35.38 -30.11 -36.10
N ILE A 699 -35.36 -31.02 -35.13
CA ILE A 699 -34.15 -31.68 -34.65
C ILE A 699 -34.11 -33.11 -35.17
N PHE A 700 -32.99 -33.49 -35.78
CA PHE A 700 -32.84 -34.77 -36.48
C PHE A 700 -32.15 -35.83 -35.61
N ILE A 701 -32.73 -37.02 -35.57
CA ILE A 701 -32.22 -38.19 -34.83
C ILE A 701 -32.27 -39.43 -35.73
N SER A 702 -31.32 -40.36 -35.58
CA SER A 702 -31.35 -41.65 -36.29
C SER A 702 -30.84 -42.78 -35.42
N GLY A 703 -31.35 -44.00 -35.63
CA GLY A 703 -30.89 -45.23 -34.99
C GLY A 703 -30.97 -46.43 -35.94
N GLU A 704 -30.20 -47.47 -35.65
CA GLU A 704 -30.17 -48.73 -36.41
C GLU A 704 -30.30 -49.90 -35.44
N THR A 705 -31.27 -50.79 -35.68
CA THR A 705 -31.50 -51.99 -34.86
C THR A 705 -30.33 -52.98 -35.00
N VAL A 706 -29.80 -53.50 -33.89
CA VAL A 706 -28.59 -54.34 -33.86
C VAL A 706 -28.79 -55.61 -33.02
N ARG A 707 -28.02 -56.66 -33.32
CA ARG A 707 -28.03 -57.93 -32.55
C ARG A 707 -27.31 -57.75 -31.20
N ARG A 708 -27.85 -58.34 -30.15
CA ARG A 708 -27.30 -58.25 -28.77
C ARG A 708 -26.05 -59.14 -28.57
N GLY A 709 -24.99 -58.57 -27.99
CA GLY A 709 -23.75 -59.30 -27.63
C GLY A 709 -23.90 -60.22 -26.40
N LYS A 710 -22.99 -61.20 -26.28
CA LYS A 710 -22.87 -62.15 -25.14
C LYS A 710 -21.43 -62.17 -24.57
N PRO A 711 -21.21 -62.57 -23.30
CA PRO A 711 -19.86 -62.66 -22.73
C PRO A 711 -19.06 -63.80 -23.39
N VAL A 712 -17.74 -63.63 -23.45
CA VAL A 712 -16.79 -64.63 -23.97
C VAL A 712 -15.74 -64.99 -22.91
N THR A 713 -15.13 -66.17 -23.03
CA THR A 713 -14.11 -66.68 -22.08
C THR A 713 -12.75 -66.77 -22.78
N ILE A 714 -11.66 -66.41 -22.09
CA ILE A 714 -10.31 -66.35 -22.67
C ILE A 714 -9.25 -67.04 -21.80
N SER A 715 -8.12 -67.42 -22.40
CA SER A 715 -6.88 -67.85 -21.73
C SER A 715 -5.69 -66.98 -22.15
N ALA A 716 -4.64 -66.87 -21.32
CA ALA A 716 -3.40 -66.12 -21.61
C ALA A 716 -2.16 -66.97 -21.32
N LYS A 717 -1.24 -67.09 -22.28
CA LYS A 717 0.04 -67.83 -22.12
C LYS A 717 1.23 -67.01 -22.60
N GLU A 718 2.30 -66.97 -21.80
CA GLU A 718 3.56 -66.34 -22.21
C GLU A 718 4.24 -67.16 -23.32
N LYS A 719 4.78 -66.48 -24.34
CA LYS A 719 5.38 -67.11 -25.51
C LYS A 719 6.78 -67.61 -25.17
N GLU A 720 7.02 -68.89 -25.46
CA GLU A 720 8.32 -69.54 -25.20
C GLU A 720 9.47 -68.76 -25.88
N GLY A 721 10.54 -68.51 -25.13
CA GLY A 721 11.71 -67.75 -25.61
C GLY A 721 11.49 -66.24 -25.80
N ALA A 722 10.28 -65.70 -25.57
CA ALA A 722 9.95 -64.29 -25.78
C ALA A 722 9.32 -63.67 -24.54
N LYS A 723 10.17 -63.36 -23.54
CA LYS A 723 9.76 -62.79 -22.25
C LYS A 723 8.84 -61.56 -22.42
N GLY A 724 7.76 -61.54 -21.66
CA GLY A 724 6.78 -60.45 -21.65
C GLY A 724 5.82 -60.44 -22.85
N ARG A 725 5.87 -61.41 -23.77
CA ARG A 725 4.88 -61.56 -24.85
C ARG A 725 3.86 -62.64 -24.51
N PHE A 726 2.58 -62.33 -24.63
CA PHE A 726 1.48 -63.22 -24.28
C PHE A 726 0.55 -63.47 -25.48
N VAL A 727 0.04 -64.70 -25.58
CA VAL A 727 -0.99 -65.12 -26.53
C VAL A 727 -2.31 -65.28 -25.77
N LEU A 728 -3.33 -64.54 -26.19
CA LEU A 728 -4.72 -64.66 -25.76
C LEU A 728 -5.48 -65.58 -26.71
N THR A 729 -6.28 -66.50 -26.16
CA THR A 729 -7.15 -67.41 -26.94
C THR A 729 -8.57 -67.32 -26.41
N ILE A 730 -9.56 -67.11 -27.30
CA ILE A 730 -10.99 -67.23 -26.97
C ILE A 730 -11.36 -68.71 -26.91
N GLU A 731 -11.76 -69.16 -25.72
CA GLU A 731 -12.13 -70.57 -25.46
C GLU A 731 -13.63 -70.81 -25.73
N GLU A 732 -14.49 -69.82 -25.42
CA GLU A 732 -15.94 -69.88 -25.60
C GLU A 732 -16.49 -68.58 -26.21
N GLY A 733 -17.47 -68.69 -27.12
CA GLY A 733 -18.11 -67.55 -27.79
C GLY A 733 -17.35 -67.03 -29.02
N ILE A 734 -16.68 -67.93 -29.75
CA ILE A 734 -15.86 -67.59 -30.93
C ILE A 734 -16.64 -66.89 -32.06
N GLU A 735 -17.97 -67.11 -32.16
CA GLU A 735 -18.84 -66.42 -33.11
C GLU A 735 -18.93 -64.90 -32.89
N PHE A 736 -18.61 -64.44 -31.67
CA PHE A 736 -18.52 -63.02 -31.33
C PHE A 736 -17.13 -62.44 -31.56
N ALA A 737 -16.12 -63.23 -31.95
CA ALA A 737 -14.73 -62.78 -32.08
C ALA A 737 -14.55 -61.46 -32.87
N PRO A 738 -15.29 -61.18 -33.97
CA PRO A 738 -15.18 -59.89 -34.68
C PRO A 738 -15.64 -58.67 -33.85
N GLN A 739 -16.44 -58.89 -32.81
CA GLN A 739 -17.00 -57.89 -31.92
C GLN A 739 -16.26 -57.79 -30.58
N VAL A 740 -15.28 -58.67 -30.32
CA VAL A 740 -14.54 -58.70 -29.05
C VAL A 740 -13.42 -57.68 -29.07
N GLN A 741 -13.35 -56.87 -28.01
CA GLN A 741 -12.26 -55.95 -27.71
C GLN A 741 -11.65 -56.31 -26.35
N PHE A 742 -10.36 -56.06 -26.17
CA PHE A 742 -9.67 -56.38 -24.93
C PHE A 742 -9.36 -55.13 -24.11
N TYR A 743 -9.51 -55.25 -22.81
CA TYR A 743 -9.27 -54.19 -21.85
C TYR A 743 -8.44 -54.71 -20.67
N SER A 744 -7.60 -53.88 -20.09
CA SER A 744 -6.83 -54.19 -18.89
C SER A 744 -7.34 -53.43 -17.67
N SER A 745 -7.20 -54.03 -16.49
CA SER A 745 -7.48 -53.43 -15.19
C SER A 745 -6.56 -53.99 -14.12
N GLU A 746 -6.26 -53.20 -13.10
CA GLU A 746 -5.52 -53.67 -11.92
C GLU A 746 -6.40 -54.52 -10.98
N SER A 747 -7.72 -54.52 -11.19
CA SER A 747 -8.70 -55.22 -10.35
C SER A 747 -9.46 -56.34 -11.09
N ASN A 748 -9.75 -57.43 -10.36
CA ASN A 748 -10.59 -58.55 -10.82
C ASN A 748 -12.04 -58.49 -10.28
N SER A 749 -12.56 -57.29 -10.04
CA SER A 749 -13.86 -57.11 -9.36
C SER A 749 -15.08 -57.18 -10.28
N ILE A 750 -14.88 -57.24 -11.60
CA ILE A 750 -15.98 -57.17 -12.57
C ILE A 750 -16.44 -58.59 -12.92
N MET A 751 -17.73 -58.86 -12.70
CA MET A 751 -18.32 -60.16 -13.01
C MET A 751 -18.49 -60.36 -14.52
N SER A 752 -18.19 -61.58 -15.00
CA SER A 752 -18.48 -61.98 -16.38
C SER A 752 -19.99 -61.93 -16.65
N GLY A 753 -20.38 -61.48 -17.84
CA GLY A 753 -21.77 -61.25 -18.24
C GLY A 753 -22.31 -59.86 -17.90
N THR A 754 -21.53 -58.97 -17.26
CA THR A 754 -21.98 -57.62 -16.91
C THR A 754 -22.33 -56.81 -18.16
N PRO A 755 -23.60 -56.40 -18.34
CA PRO A 755 -24.00 -55.50 -19.43
C PRO A 755 -23.65 -54.06 -19.08
N THR A 756 -23.13 -53.30 -20.05
CA THR A 756 -22.75 -51.90 -19.88
C THR A 756 -22.76 -51.13 -21.20
N GLN A 757 -22.45 -49.84 -21.14
CA GLN A 757 -22.20 -48.97 -22.29
C GLN A 757 -20.69 -48.87 -22.57
N VAL A 758 -20.30 -48.76 -23.84
CA VAL A 758 -18.88 -48.64 -24.25
C VAL A 758 -18.18 -47.47 -23.54
N GLY A 759 -18.88 -46.34 -23.36
CA GLY A 759 -18.33 -45.17 -22.65
C GLY A 759 -18.08 -45.39 -21.16
N GLN A 760 -18.73 -46.37 -20.54
CA GLN A 760 -18.56 -46.69 -19.10
C GLN A 760 -17.36 -47.62 -18.84
N LEU A 761 -16.81 -48.28 -19.87
CA LEU A 761 -15.65 -49.18 -19.71
C LEU A 761 -14.42 -48.45 -19.15
N THR A 762 -14.13 -47.26 -19.69
CA THR A 762 -13.02 -46.42 -19.21
C THR A 762 -13.46 -45.52 -18.06
N GLY A 763 -14.59 -44.83 -18.19
CA GLY A 763 -15.04 -43.81 -17.22
C GLY A 763 -15.65 -44.36 -15.93
N GLY A 764 -16.37 -45.48 -16.01
CA GLY A 764 -17.06 -46.11 -14.88
C GLY A 764 -16.24 -47.21 -14.22
N PHE A 765 -15.67 -48.11 -15.03
CA PHE A 765 -14.88 -49.25 -14.54
C PHE A 765 -13.37 -49.00 -14.49
N GLY A 766 -12.88 -47.87 -14.99
CA GLY A 766 -11.44 -47.52 -14.96
C GLY A 766 -10.57 -48.42 -15.84
N MET A 767 -11.16 -49.18 -16.76
CA MET A 767 -10.42 -50.12 -17.61
C MET A 767 -9.66 -49.37 -18.71
N LYS A 768 -8.50 -49.89 -19.13
CA LYS A 768 -7.71 -49.34 -20.23
C LYS A 768 -7.82 -50.24 -21.44
N ARG A 769 -8.07 -49.69 -22.63
CA ARG A 769 -8.14 -50.50 -23.85
C ARG A 769 -6.77 -51.12 -24.13
N LEU A 770 -6.71 -52.43 -24.30
CA LEU A 770 -5.48 -53.17 -24.54
C LEU A 770 -5.26 -53.31 -26.05
N GLY A 771 -4.09 -52.87 -26.52
CA GLY A 771 -3.67 -53.10 -27.91
C GLY A 771 -3.26 -54.55 -28.09
N VAL A 772 -4.01 -55.29 -28.90
CA VAL A 772 -3.73 -56.68 -29.25
C VAL A 772 -3.59 -56.83 -30.77
N VAL A 773 -2.76 -57.78 -31.20
CA VAL A 773 -2.57 -58.11 -32.62
C VAL A 773 -3.25 -59.45 -32.89
N PRO A 774 -4.27 -59.52 -33.77
CA PRO A 774 -4.87 -60.80 -34.15
C PRO A 774 -3.83 -61.69 -34.84
N THR A 775 -3.70 -62.94 -34.40
CA THR A 775 -2.77 -63.93 -34.98
C THR A 775 -3.50 -65.07 -35.69
N GLY A 776 -4.82 -65.14 -35.54
CA GLY A 776 -5.69 -66.17 -36.09
C GLY A 776 -7.13 -65.96 -35.65
N THR A 777 -8.04 -66.86 -36.01
CA THR A 777 -9.43 -66.81 -35.57
C THR A 777 -9.51 -67.04 -34.07
N GLY A 778 -9.91 -66.01 -33.31
CA GLY A 778 -10.04 -66.09 -31.85
C GLY A 778 -8.72 -66.04 -31.09
N THR A 779 -7.57 -65.80 -31.75
CA THR A 779 -6.26 -65.69 -31.09
C THR A 779 -5.63 -64.32 -31.31
N PHE A 780 -5.03 -63.78 -30.24
CA PHE A 780 -4.47 -62.43 -30.23
C PHE A 780 -3.15 -62.40 -29.46
N GLU A 781 -2.20 -61.56 -29.84
CA GLU A 781 -0.94 -61.36 -29.12
C GLU A 781 -0.86 -59.97 -28.49
N PHE A 782 -0.28 -59.86 -27.30
CA PHE A 782 0.04 -58.59 -26.64
C PHE A 782 1.37 -58.69 -25.87
N SER A 783 1.88 -57.54 -25.40
CA SER A 783 3.14 -57.48 -24.65
C SER A 783 2.97 -56.70 -23.35
N ILE A 784 3.67 -57.13 -22.31
CA ILE A 784 3.71 -56.53 -20.96
C ILE A 784 5.15 -56.12 -20.69
N ARG A 785 5.36 -54.90 -20.19
CA ARG A 785 6.72 -54.43 -19.87
C ARG A 785 7.24 -55.14 -18.62
N GLU A 786 8.57 -55.20 -18.49
CA GLU A 786 9.19 -55.75 -17.29
C GLU A 786 8.72 -54.99 -16.04
N GLY A 787 8.27 -55.73 -15.03
CA GLY A 787 7.72 -55.20 -13.78
C GLY A 787 6.23 -54.84 -13.79
N GLU A 788 5.51 -55.02 -14.91
CA GLU A 788 4.07 -54.74 -15.00
C GLU A 788 3.21 -56.01 -14.81
N SER A 789 2.01 -55.83 -14.24
CA SER A 789 0.97 -56.85 -14.17
C SER A 789 -0.44 -56.26 -14.15
N PHE A 790 -1.41 -56.98 -14.74
CA PHE A 790 -2.83 -56.58 -14.77
C PHE A 790 -3.74 -57.75 -15.19
N TYR A 791 -5.04 -57.60 -14.94
CA TYR A 791 -6.09 -58.46 -15.47
C TYR A 791 -6.49 -58.01 -16.88
N VAL A 792 -6.66 -58.97 -17.80
CA VAL A 792 -7.14 -58.76 -19.17
C VAL A 792 -8.57 -59.27 -19.28
N TYR A 793 -9.48 -58.40 -19.68
CA TYR A 793 -10.91 -58.67 -19.89
C TYR A 793 -11.25 -58.65 -21.38
N PRO A 794 -11.98 -59.65 -21.90
CA PRO A 794 -12.60 -59.58 -23.20
C PRO A 794 -13.97 -58.89 -23.09
N VAL A 795 -14.33 -58.05 -24.05
CA VAL A 795 -15.59 -57.29 -24.06
C VAL A 795 -16.23 -57.38 -25.42
N THR A 796 -17.43 -57.95 -25.51
CA THR A 796 -18.22 -58.02 -26.74
C THR A 796 -18.96 -56.70 -26.95
N VAL A 797 -18.74 -56.02 -28.06
CA VAL A 797 -19.29 -54.69 -28.35
C VAL A 797 -20.30 -54.74 -29.51
N SER A 798 -21.50 -54.22 -29.27
CA SER A 798 -22.58 -54.12 -30.27
C SER A 798 -23.19 -52.71 -30.22
N GLY A 799 -22.79 -51.83 -31.14
CA GLY A 799 -23.17 -50.41 -31.12
C GLY A 799 -22.57 -49.68 -29.90
N SER A 800 -23.41 -49.02 -29.10
CA SER A 800 -23.03 -48.39 -27.84
C SER A 800 -23.05 -49.35 -26.64
N ASN A 801 -23.59 -50.56 -26.82
CA ASN A 801 -23.70 -51.57 -25.77
C ASN A 801 -22.46 -52.47 -25.75
N ALA A 802 -22.10 -52.93 -24.56
CA ALA A 802 -20.98 -53.83 -24.32
C ALA A 802 -21.36 -54.89 -23.27
N VAL A 803 -20.77 -56.08 -23.39
CA VAL A 803 -20.89 -57.15 -22.38
C VAL A 803 -19.49 -57.64 -22.02
N ILE A 804 -19.16 -57.56 -20.73
CA ILE A 804 -17.82 -57.90 -20.22
C ILE A 804 -17.74 -59.42 -19.97
N GLY A 805 -16.70 -60.07 -20.49
CA GLY A 805 -16.39 -61.49 -20.26
C GLY A 805 -15.39 -61.72 -19.11
N GLY A 806 -15.01 -62.97 -18.89
CA GLY A 806 -14.15 -63.37 -17.77
C GLY A 806 -12.68 -62.93 -17.94
N ALA A 807 -12.05 -62.45 -16.87
CA ALA A 807 -10.68 -61.93 -16.92
C ALA A 807 -9.61 -63.00 -16.69
N VAL A 808 -8.41 -62.75 -17.23
CA VAL A 808 -7.18 -63.54 -16.99
C VAL A 808 -6.06 -62.64 -16.49
N TYR A 809 -5.24 -63.12 -15.55
CA TYR A 809 -4.13 -62.35 -14.99
C TYR A 809 -2.84 -62.57 -15.80
N ALA A 810 -2.08 -61.50 -16.04
CA ALA A 810 -0.79 -61.58 -16.70
C ALA A 810 0.26 -60.67 -16.03
N GLU A 811 1.50 -61.16 -15.90
CA GLU A 811 2.60 -60.51 -15.16
C GLU A 811 3.97 -60.80 -15.80
N ASN A 812 4.86 -59.81 -15.81
CA ASN A 812 6.24 -59.93 -16.30
C ASN A 812 7.24 -59.48 -15.22
N PHE A 813 7.98 -60.40 -14.58
CA PHE A 813 8.87 -60.10 -13.44
C PHE A 813 10.22 -59.48 -13.83
N LYS A 814 10.72 -58.58 -12.98
CA LYS A 814 12.12 -58.12 -13.01
C LYS A 814 13.05 -59.16 -12.38
N GLN A 815 14.18 -59.46 -13.03
CA GLN A 815 15.23 -60.32 -12.45
C GLN A 815 16.03 -59.57 -11.38
N VAL A 816 16.40 -60.25 -10.29
CA VAL A 816 17.18 -59.69 -9.18
C VAL A 816 18.65 -60.09 -9.29
N ALA A 817 19.55 -59.13 -9.22
CA ALA A 817 20.99 -59.40 -9.22
C ALA A 817 21.51 -59.84 -7.85
N VAL A 818 22.53 -60.71 -7.86
CA VAL A 818 23.26 -61.10 -6.65
C VAL A 818 24.36 -60.08 -6.38
N ARG A 819 24.25 -59.33 -5.28
CA ARG A 819 25.20 -58.30 -4.86
C ARG A 819 26.53 -58.90 -4.43
N SER A 820 26.51 -59.92 -3.59
CA SER A 820 27.74 -60.55 -3.10
C SER A 820 27.54 -61.98 -2.62
N MET A 821 28.63 -62.74 -2.65
CA MET A 821 28.72 -64.09 -2.11
C MET A 821 29.96 -64.17 -1.23
N ARG A 822 29.78 -64.51 0.05
CA ARG A 822 30.86 -64.57 1.04
C ARG A 822 30.80 -65.89 1.80
N THR A 823 31.96 -66.47 2.08
CA THR A 823 32.09 -67.68 2.89
C THR A 823 32.84 -67.40 4.18
N ASP A 824 32.38 -67.98 5.29
CA ASP A 824 33.08 -68.01 6.58
C ASP A 824 33.89 -69.32 6.78
N GLY A 825 33.98 -70.16 5.73
CA GLY A 825 34.60 -71.48 5.75
C GLY A 825 33.62 -72.63 5.99
N VAL A 826 32.41 -72.35 6.52
CA VAL A 826 31.37 -73.35 6.80
C VAL A 826 30.07 -73.04 6.06
N ASN A 827 29.71 -71.76 5.90
CA ASN A 827 28.48 -71.32 5.28
C ASN A 827 28.75 -70.38 4.11
N LEU A 828 27.93 -70.48 3.06
CA LEU A 828 27.87 -69.51 1.98
C LEU A 828 26.72 -68.53 2.24
N ASN A 829 27.08 -67.26 2.43
CA ASN A 829 26.14 -66.15 2.59
C ASN A 829 25.98 -65.44 1.24
N ILE A 830 24.74 -65.32 0.78
CA ILE A 830 24.36 -64.68 -0.49
C ILE A 830 23.51 -63.44 -0.19
N GLU A 831 23.95 -62.31 -0.72
CA GLU A 831 23.24 -61.03 -0.63
C GLU A 831 22.74 -60.66 -2.03
N LEU A 832 21.45 -60.40 -2.17
CA LEU A 832 20.81 -59.83 -3.35
C LEU A 832 20.86 -58.31 -3.30
N GLU A 833 20.88 -57.65 -4.46
CA GLU A 833 20.83 -56.17 -4.53
C GLU A 833 19.52 -55.61 -3.95
N GLU A 834 18.41 -56.30 -4.20
CA GLU A 834 17.09 -55.98 -3.67
C GLU A 834 16.27 -57.24 -3.43
N TRP A 835 15.24 -57.15 -2.60
CA TRP A 835 14.28 -58.25 -2.43
C TRP A 835 13.22 -58.21 -3.54
N VAL A 836 12.73 -59.37 -3.98
CA VAL A 836 11.70 -59.45 -5.04
C VAL A 836 10.44 -58.71 -4.58
N LYS A 837 10.07 -57.67 -5.32
CA LYS A 837 8.94 -56.79 -4.97
C LYS A 837 7.63 -57.58 -4.89
N GLY A 838 6.87 -57.35 -3.82
CA GLY A 838 5.55 -57.97 -3.61
C GLY A 838 5.56 -59.43 -3.17
N GLN A 839 6.73 -60.05 -3.03
CA GLN A 839 6.87 -61.44 -2.61
C GLN A 839 7.29 -61.50 -1.14
N GLU A 840 6.62 -62.33 -0.33
CA GLU A 840 7.01 -62.55 1.07
C GLU A 840 7.95 -63.74 1.23
N MET A 841 7.95 -64.66 0.26
CA MET A 841 8.68 -65.92 0.29
C MET A 841 9.44 -66.14 -1.01
N MET A 842 10.65 -66.69 -0.89
CA MET A 842 11.47 -67.15 -2.00
C MET A 842 12.09 -68.50 -1.68
N TYR A 843 12.10 -69.40 -2.66
CA TYR A 843 12.75 -70.71 -2.55
C TYR A 843 14.10 -70.65 -3.25
N VAL A 844 15.19 -70.81 -2.51
CA VAL A 844 16.55 -70.85 -3.05
C VAL A 844 16.97 -72.31 -3.17
N CYS A 845 17.21 -72.75 -4.40
CA CYS A 845 17.60 -74.11 -4.71
C CYS A 845 19.03 -74.14 -5.25
N TRP A 846 19.79 -75.19 -4.94
CA TRP A 846 21.16 -75.36 -5.45
C TRP A 846 21.54 -76.81 -5.75
N ARG A 847 22.52 -76.98 -6.64
CA ARG A 847 23.15 -78.25 -7.04
C ARG A 847 24.63 -78.08 -7.39
N HIS A 848 25.31 -79.18 -7.69
CA HIS A 848 26.74 -79.22 -8.06
C HIS A 848 26.99 -79.54 -9.55
N ASP A 849 25.94 -79.85 -10.31
CA ASP A 849 25.99 -80.34 -11.70
C ASP A 849 25.28 -79.39 -12.70
N GLY A 850 24.50 -78.40 -12.23
CA GLY A 850 23.83 -77.40 -13.07
C GLY A 850 22.75 -76.58 -12.35
N TYR A 851 22.15 -75.59 -13.04
CA TYR A 851 21.12 -74.72 -12.44
C TYR A 851 19.78 -75.46 -12.25
N PRO A 852 19.16 -75.36 -11.05
CA PRO A 852 17.78 -75.76 -10.84
C PRO A 852 16.78 -75.08 -11.80
N THR A 853 15.81 -75.82 -12.34
CA THR A 853 14.74 -75.27 -13.21
C THR A 853 13.39 -75.15 -12.50
N GLU A 854 13.16 -75.92 -11.45
CA GLU A 854 11.93 -75.94 -10.63
C GLU A 854 12.26 -76.21 -9.15
N VAL A 855 11.40 -75.81 -8.22
CA VAL A 855 11.64 -75.99 -6.76
C VAL A 855 11.55 -77.46 -6.35
N GLY A 856 10.67 -78.23 -7.00
CA GLY A 856 10.39 -79.64 -6.70
C GLY A 856 11.32 -80.67 -7.36
N GLN A 857 12.26 -80.23 -8.19
CA GLN A 857 13.09 -81.13 -9.01
C GLN A 857 13.98 -82.06 -8.15
N GLN A 858 14.03 -83.35 -8.50
CA GLN A 858 14.80 -84.36 -7.78
C GLN A 858 16.30 -84.06 -7.80
N GLY A 859 16.95 -84.13 -6.63
CA GLY A 859 18.38 -83.84 -6.44
C GLY A 859 18.70 -82.37 -6.11
N ASN A 860 17.69 -81.50 -6.02
CA ASN A 860 17.87 -80.14 -5.53
C ASN A 860 18.00 -80.13 -4.00
N SER A 861 19.04 -79.48 -3.51
CA SER A 861 19.02 -78.92 -2.17
C SER A 861 18.25 -77.60 -2.19
N LYS A 862 17.47 -77.31 -1.16
CA LYS A 862 16.62 -76.12 -1.11
C LYS A 862 16.49 -75.53 0.27
N THR A 863 16.28 -74.22 0.32
CA THR A 863 15.88 -73.48 1.52
C THR A 863 14.78 -72.46 1.18
N ALA A 864 13.87 -72.25 2.12
CA ALA A 864 12.84 -71.22 2.00
C ALA A 864 13.29 -70.00 2.78
N VAL A 865 13.33 -68.85 2.11
CA VAL A 865 13.75 -67.58 2.68
C VAL A 865 12.53 -66.67 2.69
N ASN A 866 12.10 -66.26 3.88
CA ASN A 866 11.09 -65.23 4.01
C ASN A 866 11.75 -63.85 4.03
N ARG A 867 11.03 -62.81 3.63
CA ARG A 867 11.57 -61.46 3.49
C ARG A 867 12.20 -60.92 4.78
N LEU A 868 11.57 -61.17 5.93
CA LEU A 868 12.02 -60.68 7.23
C LEU A 868 13.35 -61.34 7.66
N SER A 869 13.49 -62.64 7.42
CA SER A 869 14.70 -63.41 7.70
C SER A 869 15.87 -62.96 6.82
N TYR A 870 15.59 -62.67 5.54
CA TYR A 870 16.58 -62.12 4.63
C TYR A 870 17.12 -60.77 5.09
N GLN A 871 16.26 -59.87 5.58
CA GLN A 871 16.70 -58.55 6.06
C GLN A 871 17.63 -58.63 7.28
N SER A 872 17.54 -59.71 8.05
CA SER A 872 18.30 -59.90 9.28
C SER A 872 19.65 -60.58 9.05
N GLY A 873 19.80 -61.40 7.99
CA GLY A 873 20.99 -62.23 7.81
C GLY A 873 21.30 -62.70 6.39
N GLY A 874 20.57 -62.22 5.37
CA GLY A 874 20.73 -62.64 3.98
C GLY A 874 20.24 -64.06 3.70
N ILE A 875 20.66 -64.63 2.57
CA ILE A 875 20.41 -66.02 2.21
C ILE A 875 21.61 -66.84 2.68
N VAL A 876 21.40 -67.90 3.46
CA VAL A 876 22.47 -68.76 3.98
C VAL A 876 22.34 -70.18 3.42
N ILE A 877 23.40 -70.66 2.78
CA ILE A 877 23.58 -72.08 2.43
C ILE A 877 24.59 -72.67 3.42
N PRO A 878 24.15 -73.51 4.37
CA PRO A 878 25.02 -74.03 5.41
C PRO A 878 25.84 -75.25 4.96
N ASN A 879 26.92 -75.53 5.70
CA ASN A 879 27.78 -76.71 5.56
C ASN A 879 28.31 -76.90 4.13
N ILE A 880 28.96 -75.88 3.59
CA ILE A 880 29.49 -75.95 2.23
C ILE A 880 30.64 -76.96 2.11
N GLU A 881 30.59 -77.76 1.06
CA GLU A 881 31.63 -78.71 0.67
C GLU A 881 32.58 -78.05 -0.32
N GLN A 882 33.74 -78.67 -0.54
CA GLN A 882 34.73 -78.22 -1.52
C GLN A 882 34.30 -78.55 -2.97
N LYS A 883 33.17 -77.98 -3.41
CA LYS A 883 32.51 -78.20 -4.72
C LYS A 883 31.94 -76.88 -5.25
N ASP A 884 31.62 -76.83 -6.53
CA ASP A 884 30.92 -75.68 -7.11
C ASP A 884 29.42 -75.75 -6.83
N TYR A 885 28.77 -74.61 -6.67
CA TYR A 885 27.35 -74.47 -6.35
C TYR A 885 26.63 -73.66 -7.43
N TYR A 886 25.68 -74.28 -8.13
CA TYR A 886 24.76 -73.63 -9.07
C TYR A 886 23.43 -73.34 -8.37
N ILE A 887 23.06 -72.06 -8.26
CA ILE A 887 21.99 -71.61 -7.36
C ILE A 887 20.92 -70.85 -8.16
N THR A 888 19.63 -71.12 -7.90
CA THR A 888 18.48 -70.42 -8.49
C THR A 888 17.45 -70.07 -7.41
N GLY A 889 16.95 -68.83 -7.42
CA GLY A 889 15.84 -68.38 -6.57
C GLY A 889 14.51 -68.42 -7.31
N PHE A 890 13.45 -68.90 -6.65
CA PHE A 890 12.09 -68.99 -7.19
C PHE A 890 11.06 -68.28 -6.30
N VAL A 891 10.07 -67.64 -6.92
CA VAL A 891 8.85 -67.14 -6.24
C VAL A 891 7.63 -67.82 -6.84
N ARG A 892 6.52 -67.84 -6.12
CA ARG A 892 5.27 -68.45 -6.59
C ARG A 892 4.20 -67.38 -6.78
N THR A 893 3.69 -67.25 -8.00
CA THR A 893 2.58 -66.33 -8.32
C THR A 893 1.50 -67.04 -9.11
N SER A 894 0.24 -66.81 -8.71
CA SER A 894 -0.94 -67.41 -9.33
C SER A 894 -0.87 -68.94 -9.48
N GLY A 895 -0.15 -69.61 -8.58
CA GLY A 895 0.05 -71.06 -8.57
C GLY A 895 1.27 -71.58 -9.33
N GLU A 896 1.97 -70.74 -10.10
CA GLU A 896 3.16 -71.13 -10.87
C GLU A 896 4.48 -70.68 -10.22
N GLU A 897 5.54 -71.46 -10.41
CA GLU A 897 6.89 -71.15 -9.92
C GLU A 897 7.69 -70.40 -10.98
N ARG A 898 8.29 -69.27 -10.60
CA ARG A 898 9.03 -68.40 -11.52
C ARG A 898 10.44 -68.10 -10.99
N PRO A 899 11.50 -68.30 -11.80
CA PRO A 899 12.87 -68.01 -11.39
C PRO A 899 13.15 -66.51 -11.39
N VAL A 900 13.68 -66.00 -10.28
CA VAL A 900 13.94 -64.57 -10.04
C VAL A 900 15.42 -64.19 -10.05
N PHE A 901 16.34 -65.13 -9.76
CA PHE A 901 17.79 -64.95 -9.92
C PHE A 901 18.52 -66.28 -10.17
N ARG A 902 19.75 -66.22 -10.72
CA ARG A 902 20.68 -67.35 -10.85
C ARG A 902 22.13 -66.92 -10.56
N THR A 903 22.91 -67.77 -9.88
CA THR A 903 24.33 -67.50 -9.60
C THR A 903 25.16 -68.77 -9.41
N VAL A 904 26.49 -68.68 -9.52
CA VAL A 904 27.44 -69.78 -9.29
C VAL A 904 28.52 -69.40 -8.26
N PHE A 905 28.79 -70.27 -7.30
CA PHE A 905 29.88 -70.13 -6.32
C PHE A 905 30.89 -71.27 -6.45
N GLY A 906 32.15 -70.96 -6.76
CA GLY A 906 33.22 -71.95 -6.90
C GLY A 906 34.02 -72.13 -5.61
N ASN A 907 34.12 -73.37 -5.10
CA ASN A 907 34.72 -73.68 -3.78
C ASN A 907 35.70 -74.87 -3.81
N ARG A 908 36.43 -75.09 -4.91
CA ARG A 908 37.41 -76.20 -5.02
C ARG A 908 38.80 -75.79 -4.53
N LYS A 909 39.59 -76.75 -4.02
CA LYS A 909 40.99 -76.57 -3.59
C LYS A 909 41.92 -76.31 -4.79
N LYS A 910 42.89 -75.40 -4.63
CA LYS A 910 43.89 -75.05 -5.67
C LYS A 910 45.18 -75.89 -5.55
N ILE A 911 45.86 -76.09 -6.67
CA ILE A 911 47.17 -76.76 -6.77
C ILE A 911 48.29 -75.72 -6.60
N ASP A 912 49.18 -75.95 -5.64
CA ASP A 912 50.34 -75.06 -5.42
C ASP A 912 51.46 -75.33 -6.44
N ILE A 913 52.00 -74.26 -7.02
CA ILE A 913 53.13 -74.23 -7.93
C ILE A 913 54.25 -73.40 -7.29
N SER A 914 55.34 -74.05 -6.88
CA SER A 914 56.55 -73.39 -6.40
C SER A 914 57.53 -73.16 -7.55
N TYR A 915 58.20 -72.00 -7.66
CA TYR A 915 59.19 -71.75 -8.72
C TYR A 915 60.50 -71.13 -8.23
N GLY A 916 61.60 -71.32 -8.96
CA GLY A 916 62.94 -70.78 -8.63
C GLY A 916 63.76 -70.39 -9.87
N PHE A 917 64.79 -69.57 -9.68
CA PHE A 917 65.60 -68.97 -10.75
C PHE A 917 67.09 -69.30 -10.56
N SER A 918 67.74 -69.91 -11.56
CA SER A 918 69.18 -70.20 -11.54
C SER A 918 69.86 -69.96 -12.89
N TYR A 919 71.20 -69.87 -12.94
CA TYR A 919 71.95 -69.75 -14.20
C TYR A 919 72.73 -71.02 -14.53
N SER A 920 72.80 -71.36 -15.81
CA SER A 920 73.60 -72.47 -16.32
C SER A 920 74.49 -72.03 -17.50
N GLY A 921 75.69 -72.63 -17.63
CA GLY A 921 76.65 -72.42 -18.73
C GLY A 921 77.94 -71.65 -18.35
N LEU A 922 79.11 -72.17 -18.77
CA LEU A 922 80.46 -71.64 -18.45
C LEU A 922 80.92 -70.48 -19.36
N PHE A 923 80.44 -70.40 -20.61
CA PHE A 923 80.86 -69.37 -21.58
C PHE A 923 79.72 -68.47 -22.10
N SER A 924 78.44 -68.84 -21.87
CA SER A 924 77.29 -67.93 -21.94
C SER A 924 76.26 -68.32 -20.86
N LYS A 925 75.94 -67.41 -19.94
CA LYS A 925 75.00 -67.66 -18.84
C LYS A 925 73.55 -67.59 -19.34
N GLN A 926 72.80 -68.68 -19.27
CA GLN A 926 71.35 -68.75 -19.58
C GLN A 926 70.53 -68.86 -18.28
N LEU A 927 69.37 -68.19 -18.23
CA LEU A 927 68.48 -68.23 -17.06
C LEU A 927 67.59 -69.47 -17.14
N LYS A 928 67.67 -70.33 -16.13
CA LYS A 928 66.84 -71.51 -15.92
C LYS A 928 65.78 -71.21 -14.85
N ILE A 929 64.52 -71.52 -15.17
CA ILE A 929 63.38 -71.43 -14.26
C ILE A 929 62.90 -72.85 -13.98
N THR A 930 62.82 -73.21 -12.71
CA THR A 930 62.34 -74.53 -12.28
C THR A 930 60.99 -74.36 -11.59
N PHE A 931 60.03 -75.23 -11.90
CA PHE A 931 58.70 -75.27 -11.31
C PHE A 931 58.49 -76.61 -10.62
N THR A 932 57.98 -76.59 -9.40
CA THR A 932 57.64 -77.77 -8.61
C THR A 932 56.18 -77.70 -8.20
N MET A 933 55.38 -78.67 -8.66
CA MET A 933 53.96 -78.79 -8.33
C MET A 933 53.80 -79.53 -6.99
N SER A 934 52.77 -79.16 -6.21
CA SER A 934 52.39 -79.88 -4.99
C SER A 934 51.93 -81.33 -5.28
N GLU A 935 51.27 -81.54 -6.41
CA GLU A 935 50.91 -82.83 -7.00
C GLU A 935 51.14 -82.84 -8.52
N PRO A 936 51.38 -83.99 -9.19
CA PRO A 936 51.60 -84.02 -10.64
C PRO A 936 50.46 -83.35 -11.40
N ALA A 937 50.78 -82.31 -12.18
CA ALA A 937 49.80 -81.49 -12.89
C ALA A 937 50.44 -80.87 -14.15
N PRO A 938 49.64 -80.46 -15.15
CA PRO A 938 50.17 -79.72 -16.29
C PRO A 938 50.65 -78.33 -15.84
N LEU A 939 51.64 -77.79 -16.53
CA LEU A 939 52.13 -76.44 -16.24
C LEU A 939 51.22 -75.40 -16.96
N PRO A 940 50.55 -74.48 -16.25
CA PRO A 940 49.71 -73.47 -16.88
C PRO A 940 50.54 -72.40 -17.59
N GLU A 941 49.93 -71.67 -18.52
CA GLU A 941 50.60 -70.53 -19.17
C GLU A 941 50.84 -69.41 -18.16
N MET A 942 52.08 -68.91 -18.11
CA MET A 942 52.48 -67.89 -17.14
C MET A 942 53.26 -66.76 -17.80
N SER A 943 53.13 -65.57 -17.22
CA SER A 943 53.92 -64.39 -17.60
C SER A 943 55.06 -64.18 -16.60
N LEU A 944 56.31 -64.17 -17.05
CA LEU A 944 57.45 -63.72 -16.26
C LEU A 944 57.59 -62.20 -16.43
N ARG A 945 57.24 -61.46 -15.37
CA ARG A 945 57.39 -60.00 -15.33
C ARG A 945 58.68 -59.65 -14.62
N THR A 946 59.34 -58.57 -15.07
CA THR A 946 60.59 -58.09 -14.50
C THR A 946 60.62 -56.58 -14.29
N MET A 947 61.41 -56.13 -13.31
CA MET A 947 61.61 -54.71 -12.99
C MET A 947 63.03 -54.50 -12.43
N MET A 948 63.65 -53.36 -12.73
CA MET A 948 64.98 -53.05 -12.20
C MET A 948 64.88 -52.61 -10.73
N GLY A 949 65.72 -53.21 -9.87
CA GLY A 949 65.85 -52.85 -8.45
C GLY A 949 64.68 -53.21 -7.52
N ALA A 950 63.57 -53.77 -8.02
CA ALA A 950 62.43 -54.19 -7.20
C ALA A 950 61.63 -55.35 -7.83
N VAL A 951 60.93 -56.14 -7.01
CA VAL A 951 60.12 -57.30 -7.45
C VAL A 951 58.73 -56.83 -7.93
N PRO A 952 58.27 -57.26 -9.13
CA PRO A 952 56.89 -57.02 -9.58
C PRO A 952 55.85 -57.64 -8.63
N MET A 953 54.86 -56.87 -8.16
CA MET A 953 53.90 -57.31 -7.14
C MET A 953 52.56 -57.82 -7.71
N PHE A 954 52.10 -57.27 -8.83
CA PHE A 954 50.85 -57.67 -9.53
C PHE A 954 51.09 -57.75 -11.05
N GLU A 955 50.18 -58.41 -11.78
CA GLU A 955 50.35 -58.78 -13.21
C GLU A 955 50.65 -57.58 -14.14
N GLY A 956 50.15 -56.38 -13.80
CA GLY A 956 50.42 -55.14 -14.52
C GLY A 956 51.71 -54.39 -14.12
N SER A 957 52.49 -54.91 -13.16
CA SER A 957 53.74 -54.27 -12.70
C SER A 957 54.97 -54.84 -13.41
N GLY A 958 55.90 -53.98 -13.80
CA GLY A 958 57.12 -54.36 -14.53
C GLY A 958 56.89 -54.69 -16.02
N ALA A 959 57.98 -54.92 -16.75
CA ALA A 959 57.95 -55.34 -18.15
C ALA A 959 57.86 -56.86 -18.26
N GLU A 960 57.04 -57.38 -19.18
CA GLU A 960 57.02 -58.81 -19.49
C GLU A 960 58.32 -59.21 -20.16
N LEU A 961 59.11 -60.04 -19.48
CA LEU A 961 60.35 -60.56 -20.03
C LEU A 961 60.08 -61.69 -21.03
N CYS A 962 59.16 -62.60 -20.68
CA CYS A 962 58.67 -63.63 -21.57
C CYS A 962 57.35 -64.23 -21.05
N VAL A 963 56.67 -64.94 -21.94
CA VAL A 963 55.58 -65.86 -21.60
C VAL A 963 56.13 -67.27 -21.59
N ILE A 964 55.84 -68.00 -20.53
CA ILE A 964 56.16 -69.40 -20.37
C ILE A 964 54.95 -70.17 -20.90
N PRO A 965 55.12 -70.91 -22.01
CA PRO A 965 54.01 -71.62 -22.63
C PRO A 965 53.51 -72.73 -21.71
N PRO A 966 52.23 -73.09 -21.81
CA PRO A 966 51.69 -74.19 -21.02
C PRO A 966 52.32 -75.53 -21.48
N VAL A 967 52.48 -76.45 -20.53
CA VAL A 967 52.96 -77.81 -20.77
C VAL A 967 51.85 -78.76 -20.35
N SER A 968 51.28 -79.50 -21.30
CA SER A 968 50.16 -80.42 -21.06
C SER A 968 50.55 -81.70 -20.32
N GLU A 969 51.84 -82.04 -20.27
CA GLU A 969 52.33 -83.23 -19.58
C GLU A 969 52.25 -83.06 -18.06
N GLU A 970 51.67 -84.03 -17.35
CA GLU A 970 51.50 -83.94 -15.89
C GLU A 970 52.77 -84.43 -15.17
N LYS A 971 53.56 -83.49 -14.67
CA LYS A 971 54.79 -83.77 -13.93
C LYS A 971 54.86 -82.97 -12.66
N LYS A 972 55.59 -83.52 -11.69
CA LYS A 972 55.87 -82.83 -10.42
C LYS A 972 56.91 -81.72 -10.58
N GLU A 973 57.79 -81.81 -11.56
CA GLU A 973 58.82 -80.81 -11.82
C GLU A 973 58.89 -80.47 -13.32
N HIS A 974 58.93 -79.18 -13.63
CA HIS A 974 59.05 -78.62 -14.98
C HIS A 974 60.20 -77.62 -15.04
N VAL A 975 60.85 -77.49 -16.19
CA VAL A 975 61.98 -76.58 -16.38
C VAL A 975 61.79 -75.76 -17.65
N TYR A 976 62.04 -74.45 -17.56
CA TYR A 976 62.07 -73.54 -18.70
C TYR A 976 63.42 -72.81 -18.77
N ILE A 977 64.05 -72.76 -19.95
CA ILE A 977 65.35 -72.10 -20.14
C ILE A 977 65.17 -70.90 -21.07
N LEU A 978 65.57 -69.73 -20.58
CA LEU A 978 65.57 -68.48 -21.34
C LEU A 978 66.99 -68.12 -21.80
N SER A 979 67.15 -67.99 -23.12
CA SER A 979 68.42 -67.61 -23.75
C SER A 979 68.42 -66.11 -24.07
N GLY A 980 69.34 -65.33 -23.50
CA GLY A 980 69.48 -63.90 -23.78
C GLY A 980 70.27 -63.15 -22.73
N LYS A 981 70.91 -62.03 -23.10
CA LYS A 981 71.59 -61.15 -22.12
C LYS A 981 70.53 -60.34 -21.36
N LEU A 982 70.52 -60.47 -20.04
CA LEU A 982 69.65 -59.71 -19.16
C LEU A 982 70.39 -58.48 -18.61
N ASN A 983 69.67 -57.38 -18.43
CA ASN A 983 70.20 -56.16 -17.80
C ASN A 983 70.61 -56.45 -16.35
N LYS A 984 71.59 -55.71 -15.81
CA LYS A 984 72.04 -55.83 -14.42
C LYS A 984 70.96 -55.40 -13.43
N ASN A 985 70.99 -55.93 -12.21
CA ASN A 985 70.06 -55.64 -11.12
C ASN A 985 68.56 -55.80 -11.46
N LEU A 986 68.21 -56.85 -12.20
CA LEU A 986 66.84 -57.15 -12.63
C LEU A 986 66.19 -58.15 -11.66
N HIS A 987 64.95 -57.91 -11.23
CA HIS A 987 64.15 -58.85 -10.44
C HIS A 987 62.93 -59.33 -11.23
N GLY A 988 62.50 -60.59 -11.02
CA GLY A 988 61.38 -61.21 -11.74
C GLY A 988 60.38 -61.94 -10.84
N LYS A 989 59.10 -61.98 -11.27
CA LYS A 989 58.00 -62.73 -10.63
C LYS A 989 57.04 -63.30 -11.69
N LEU A 990 56.46 -64.46 -11.40
CA LEU A 990 55.53 -65.15 -12.29
C LEU A 990 54.06 -64.88 -11.96
N PHE A 991 53.22 -64.80 -12.99
CA PHE A 991 51.78 -64.60 -12.88
C PHE A 991 51.00 -65.54 -13.82
N LEU A 992 49.93 -66.17 -13.31
CA LEU A 992 48.98 -66.96 -14.12
C LEU A 992 48.14 -66.03 -14.98
N ARG A 993 47.88 -66.39 -16.24
CA ARG A 993 47.19 -65.50 -17.19
C ARG A 993 45.67 -65.69 -17.24
N SER A 994 45.16 -66.92 -17.17
CA SER A 994 43.71 -67.16 -17.30
C SER A 994 42.97 -67.12 -15.96
N ALA A 995 41.71 -66.68 -15.96
CA ALA A 995 40.85 -66.69 -14.78
C ALA A 995 40.54 -68.12 -14.29
N ALA A 996 40.48 -69.08 -15.23
CA ALA A 996 40.32 -70.50 -14.91
C ALA A 996 41.54 -71.03 -14.15
N ASP A 997 42.76 -70.72 -14.60
CA ASP A 997 43.99 -71.15 -13.94
C ASP A 997 44.18 -70.45 -12.60
N LYS A 998 43.79 -69.17 -12.47
CA LYS A 998 43.79 -68.47 -11.17
C LYS A 998 42.84 -69.11 -10.15
N ASN A 999 41.80 -69.81 -10.61
CA ASN A 999 40.89 -70.57 -9.76
C ASN A 999 41.39 -72.00 -9.49
N ALA A 1000 42.26 -72.55 -10.33
CA ALA A 1000 42.78 -73.91 -10.21
C ALA A 1000 44.17 -74.00 -9.56
N TYR A 1001 45.01 -72.98 -9.68
CA TYR A 1001 46.41 -72.99 -9.26
C TYR A 1001 46.76 -71.79 -8.38
N GLN A 1002 47.81 -71.95 -7.56
CA GLN A 1002 48.39 -70.90 -6.74
C GLN A 1002 49.92 -70.88 -6.90
N LEU A 1003 50.48 -69.71 -7.28
CA LEU A 1003 51.92 -69.55 -7.49
C LEU A 1003 52.65 -69.08 -6.23
N MET A 1004 53.80 -69.70 -5.94
CA MET A 1004 54.67 -69.36 -4.82
C MET A 1004 56.14 -69.39 -5.25
N LEU A 1005 56.99 -68.52 -4.69
CA LEU A 1005 58.44 -68.62 -4.87
C LEU A 1005 58.96 -69.75 -3.97
N ALA A 1006 59.80 -70.63 -4.51
CA ALA A 1006 60.37 -71.75 -3.77
C ALA A 1006 61.24 -71.25 -2.59
N HIS A 1007 61.25 -72.01 -1.51
CA HIS A 1007 61.90 -71.60 -0.27
C HIS A 1007 63.42 -71.46 -0.45
N GLY A 1008 63.98 -70.31 -0.04
CA GLY A 1008 65.41 -70.00 -0.19
C GLY A 1008 65.83 -69.42 -1.55
N GLU A 1009 64.93 -69.40 -2.53
CA GLU A 1009 65.17 -68.79 -3.84
C GLU A 1009 64.97 -67.26 -3.80
N SER A 1010 65.62 -66.54 -4.71
CA SER A 1010 65.53 -65.09 -4.82
C SER A 1010 64.79 -64.67 -6.07
N ASN A 1011 63.94 -63.65 -5.97
CA ASN A 1011 63.37 -62.98 -7.14
C ASN A 1011 64.41 -62.14 -7.92
N LYS A 1012 65.65 -61.99 -7.42
CA LYS A 1012 66.72 -61.29 -8.14
C LYS A 1012 67.27 -62.19 -9.24
N LEU A 1013 67.12 -61.76 -10.49
CA LEU A 1013 67.61 -62.49 -11.66
C LEU A 1013 69.09 -62.16 -11.91
N THR A 1014 69.49 -60.89 -11.99
CA THR A 1014 70.89 -60.52 -12.28
C THR A 1014 71.51 -59.70 -11.15
N ASP A 1015 72.82 -59.84 -10.96
CA ASP A 1015 73.55 -59.04 -9.98
C ASP A 1015 73.53 -57.53 -10.24
#